data_AF-A0A5Q4ESX2-F1
#
_entry.id   AF-A0A5Q4ESX2-F1
#
_cell.length_a   1.000
_cell.length_b   1.000
_cell.length_c   1.000
_cell.angle_alpha   90.00
_cell.angle_beta   90.00
_cell.angle_gamma   90.00
#
_symmetry.space_group_name_H-M   'P 1'
#
loop_
_entity.id
_entity.type
_entity.pdbx_description
1 polymer ?
#
loop_
_entity_poly.entity_id
_entity_poly.type
_entity_poly.pdbx_seq_one_letter_code
_entity_poly.pdbx_strand_id
1 'polypeptide(L)'
;MENDERMTLAAFAGRRFVQMLRLWNRMSARPAGRPRRCAASPIQFEPLEPRLMLSGDFCPPVFVSVFADNRGQIVLTASEDLMPDTVTPGAFRIISAGADNIFGTADDANLPITLQFDPDVDARRIIFQASGLEANQRYQVRVDGSQIRGVSGEMIDAEFNGPDMPTGDGTPGGEMMFFARPSSAPIAQFVTSLGTINVRLFQGQTPLSVANFQNYADTGRYDNTFVHRSVENFVIQGGGFIASPPFSQQPPRDPPVLNEPGISNLRGTLAFAKLGNDPNSATNQWFFNLGDNSANLDFQNGGFTVFGEIIDDAGLEIMDAIAALMTINASQVAGAFTDLPVLNEGVTPGSLTADDLMLIERISIGMTTSAEPPDELDADSVSVFGPGSARVTVYDISGLGLGPVSDMIDVRFNGESISSIRLLPGMPAQGAGIALTSSGSVGSVRDARGADAGDLSFLISNAPVNLIQLRGGITGFNLNGQLVAGIQFDEDIDGDGDFFDLTSIFVPSGRINSIHIGGDLGGDVVLNDGAFRIRVDGMTSNVDFVLGMQGIDTRPMNMQLGRVTDSSIISDVRIANLTAVEWVNLDGTRDIIETPGVNRLTITGDRRAGIDGNFNADMILSNQDGLSPAAISRMIVRGVMSNSELLLGGNIGTLIADGGLNNVRINSDQGIGALRAGPVSNTIFVFNGDIGNVRVAEWFGGAILADTLRTIRTTGDRSQGLEGDLAVDMRLAGNPSIPVSIRSAIVSGDLHIGFWEIEGSVGRIVVRGDTRDMDIDLNGSINLFRSNHVERTDIIAMEIRQIRATQWEGGLIQTNVLQRLNITGDNRAGLAGDFRGDINTLRTVRVDIRNDLRDSTITVNEFTFGERSSLVALNVTGVIINSTIRATDTIGSIITNGMVNTRVFANVNQNLTGFPTSTAQVGDFGAIQRILIRGPRGVATPAFESSIIVSNTLGRFELSRVGIDNTGAPFGLAARNINQLSYLAGGESYSFRLLTPSSPAPPPTVQDFQVRLGLLAPPA
;
A
#
# COMPACT_ATOMS: atom_id res chain seq x y z
N MET A 1 -53.90 -20.69 47.27
CA MET A 1 -53.46 -20.21 45.94
C MET A 1 -52.00 -20.64 45.81
N GLU A 2 -51.66 -21.92 45.59
CA GLU A 2 -52.28 -22.99 44.75
C GLU A 2 -52.30 -22.62 43.25
N ASN A 3 -51.97 -23.50 42.29
CA ASN A 3 -51.26 -24.81 42.28
C ASN A 3 -50.57 -24.95 40.87
N ASP A 4 -49.44 -25.65 40.68
CA ASP A 4 -49.30 -27.08 40.30
C ASP A 4 -50.20 -27.50 39.10
N GLU A 5 -49.77 -28.19 38.02
CA GLU A 5 -48.79 -29.29 37.84
C GLU A 5 -48.04 -29.21 36.46
N ARG A 6 -46.78 -29.66 36.21
CA ARG A 6 -46.16 -31.03 36.03
C ARG A 6 -46.67 -31.81 34.77
N MET A 7 -45.92 -32.70 34.08
CA MET A 7 -44.50 -33.15 34.04
C MET A 7 -44.23 -34.03 32.78
N THR A 8 -43.02 -33.95 32.17
CA THR A 8 -42.19 -35.01 31.49
C THR A 8 -42.83 -36.02 30.48
N LEU A 9 -42.17 -36.98 29.76
CA LEU A 9 -40.78 -37.48 29.60
C LEU A 9 -40.55 -38.15 28.18
N ALA A 10 -39.28 -38.33 27.76
CA ALA A 10 -38.62 -39.34 26.87
C ALA A 10 -39.38 -40.41 26.01
N ALA A 11 -38.81 -41.10 24.98
CA ALA A 11 -37.65 -40.92 24.06
C ALA A 11 -37.50 -42.13 23.07
N PHE A 12 -36.48 -42.08 22.18
CA PHE A 12 -35.74 -43.19 21.49
C PHE A 12 -36.23 -43.90 20.19
N ALA A 13 -35.25 -44.11 19.28
CA ALA A 13 -35.16 -45.08 18.14
C ALA A 13 -36.17 -45.02 16.95
N GLY A 14 -35.89 -45.56 15.74
CA GLY A 14 -34.60 -45.98 15.16
C GLY A 14 -34.65 -47.03 14.00
N ARG A 15 -34.30 -46.61 12.77
CA ARG A 15 -33.84 -47.42 11.58
C ARG A 15 -34.79 -48.42 10.83
N ARG A 16 -35.00 -48.11 9.53
CA ARG A 16 -34.99 -49.00 8.32
C ARG A 16 -36.12 -50.04 8.06
N PHE A 17 -36.15 -50.51 6.80
CA PHE A 17 -37.09 -51.44 6.10
C PHE A 17 -38.53 -50.90 5.92
N VAL A 18 -39.15 -50.75 4.73
CA VAL A 18 -38.99 -51.23 3.32
C VAL A 18 -39.70 -52.56 2.98
N GLN A 19 -40.58 -52.52 1.97
CA GLN A 19 -41.45 -53.58 1.38
C GLN A 19 -42.71 -53.98 2.17
N MET A 20 -43.83 -54.44 1.57
CA MET A 20 -44.44 -54.23 0.22
C MET A 20 -45.92 -54.72 0.24
N LEU A 21 -46.75 -54.13 -0.65
CA LEU A 21 -47.97 -54.64 -1.35
C LEU A 21 -48.85 -53.38 -1.61
N ARG A 22 -49.05 -52.81 -2.81
CA ARG A 22 -49.12 -53.25 -4.22
C ARG A 22 -50.31 -54.14 -4.60
N LEU A 23 -51.35 -53.50 -5.15
CA LEU A 23 -52.05 -53.78 -6.43
C LEU A 23 -52.83 -52.48 -6.77
N TRP A 24 -52.57 -51.81 -7.90
CA TRP A 24 -53.29 -51.88 -9.21
C TRP A 24 -54.72 -51.28 -9.16
N ASN A 25 -55.17 -50.41 -10.07
CA ASN A 25 -54.79 -50.09 -11.47
C ASN A 25 -55.11 -48.58 -11.82
N ARG A 26 -54.79 -47.99 -13.00
CA ARG A 26 -53.61 -47.95 -13.92
C ARG A 26 -53.91 -47.00 -15.11
N MET A 27 -52.90 -46.65 -15.94
CA MET A 27 -52.97 -45.84 -17.21
C MET A 27 -53.18 -44.32 -16.99
N SER A 28 -52.73 -43.34 -17.82
CA SER A 28 -51.76 -43.25 -18.95
C SER A 28 -51.63 -41.78 -19.45
N ALA A 29 -50.68 -41.31 -20.28
CA ALA A 29 -49.21 -41.50 -20.41
C ALA A 29 -48.63 -40.68 -21.60
N ARG A 30 -47.68 -39.75 -21.38
CA ARG A 30 -46.93 -38.94 -22.41
C ARG A 30 -47.80 -37.97 -23.27
N PRO A 31 -47.23 -37.07 -24.13
CA PRO A 31 -45.82 -36.68 -24.41
C PRO A 31 -45.36 -35.42 -23.62
N ALA A 32 -44.14 -34.86 -23.68
CA ALA A 32 -42.85 -35.18 -24.35
C ALA A 32 -42.65 -34.81 -25.85
N GLY A 33 -42.19 -33.57 -26.15
CA GLY A 33 -41.85 -33.06 -27.50
C GLY A 33 -40.38 -33.23 -27.96
N ARG A 34 -40.13 -33.00 -29.26
CA ARG A 34 -38.82 -33.02 -29.96
C ARG A 34 -38.87 -32.03 -31.14
N PRO A 35 -37.74 -31.41 -31.55
CA PRO A 35 -37.64 -30.78 -32.86
C PRO A 35 -37.77 -31.82 -33.98
N ARG A 36 -38.34 -31.43 -35.12
CA ARG A 36 -38.39 -32.26 -36.33
C ARG A 36 -37.12 -32.02 -37.14
N ARG A 37 -36.44 -33.10 -37.58
CA ARG A 37 -35.49 -33.03 -38.69
C ARG A 37 -36.23 -33.46 -39.95
N CYS A 38 -36.19 -32.64 -40.99
CA CYS A 38 -36.50 -33.09 -42.35
C CYS A 38 -35.41 -34.08 -42.77
N ALA A 39 -35.81 -35.29 -43.16
CA ALA A 39 -34.88 -36.37 -43.51
C ALA A 39 -35.17 -36.82 -44.94
N ALA A 40 -34.23 -36.58 -45.86
CA ALA A 40 -34.31 -37.08 -47.22
C ALA A 40 -34.17 -38.62 -47.24
N SER A 41 -34.97 -39.30 -48.05
CA SER A 41 -34.78 -40.71 -48.42
C SER A 41 -35.52 -41.01 -49.72
N PRO A 42 -34.88 -41.66 -50.71
CA PRO A 42 -35.48 -41.89 -52.04
C PRO A 42 -36.29 -43.20 -52.09
N ILE A 43 -37.41 -43.18 -52.84
CA ILE A 43 -38.15 -44.39 -53.25
C ILE A 43 -38.55 -44.25 -54.73
N GLN A 44 -38.48 -45.35 -55.49
CA GLN A 44 -38.76 -45.40 -56.93
C GLN A 44 -40.25 -45.60 -57.27
N PHE A 45 -40.59 -45.39 -58.54
CA PHE A 45 -41.92 -45.50 -59.14
C PHE A 45 -42.58 -46.89 -59.02
N GLU A 46 -43.91 -46.95 -58.93
CA GLU A 46 -44.79 -47.28 -60.09
C GLU A 46 -46.29 -46.94 -59.80
N PRO A 47 -47.18 -46.86 -60.82
CA PRO A 47 -48.33 -45.94 -60.77
C PRO A 47 -49.74 -46.59 -60.75
N LEU A 48 -50.76 -45.80 -60.35
CA LEU A 48 -52.01 -45.52 -61.09
C LEU A 48 -52.93 -44.55 -60.29
N GLU A 49 -53.65 -43.69 -61.01
CA GLU A 49 -54.45 -42.56 -60.47
C GLU A 49 -55.92 -42.94 -60.14
N PRO A 50 -56.84 -41.99 -59.79
CA PRO A 50 -56.64 -40.66 -59.22
C PRO A 50 -57.51 -40.39 -57.96
N ARG A 51 -56.94 -39.81 -56.89
CA ARG A 51 -57.71 -39.02 -55.92
C ARG A 51 -56.96 -37.78 -55.46
N LEU A 52 -57.44 -36.63 -55.94
CA LEU A 52 -56.96 -35.30 -55.55
C LEU A 52 -57.36 -35.03 -54.09
N MET A 53 -56.38 -34.91 -53.19
CA MET A 53 -56.54 -34.30 -51.88
C MET A 53 -55.35 -33.40 -51.58
N LEU A 54 -55.61 -32.09 -51.48
CA LEU A 54 -54.62 -31.09 -51.11
C LEU A 54 -54.39 -31.13 -49.60
N SER A 55 -53.28 -31.73 -49.20
CA SER A 55 -52.49 -31.32 -48.03
C SER A 55 -51.11 -31.97 -48.13
N GLY A 56 -50.28 -31.48 -49.07
CA GLY A 56 -48.84 -31.71 -48.95
C GLY A 56 -48.34 -31.00 -47.69
N ASP A 57 -47.37 -31.60 -46.99
CA ASP A 57 -46.64 -30.91 -45.93
C ASP A 57 -45.76 -29.82 -46.58
N PHE A 58 -46.34 -28.65 -46.84
CA PHE A 58 -45.62 -27.48 -47.32
C PHE A 58 -44.63 -27.03 -46.24
N CYS A 59 -43.35 -27.35 -46.47
CA CYS A 59 -42.27 -26.62 -45.83
C CYS A 59 -42.29 -25.20 -46.42
N PRO A 60 -42.23 -24.14 -45.60
CA PRO A 60 -42.00 -22.80 -46.14
C PRO A 60 -40.69 -22.75 -46.95
N PRO A 61 -40.57 -21.81 -47.90
CA PRO A 61 -39.30 -21.54 -48.54
C PRO A 61 -38.30 -21.00 -47.53
N VAL A 62 -37.01 -21.24 -47.75
CA VAL A 62 -35.90 -20.87 -46.85
C VAL A 62 -34.73 -20.32 -47.67
N PHE A 63 -33.84 -19.52 -47.07
CA PHE A 63 -32.54 -19.25 -47.67
C PHE A 63 -31.63 -20.46 -47.43
N VAL A 64 -31.06 -21.04 -48.49
CA VAL A 64 -30.16 -22.22 -48.43
C VAL A 64 -28.68 -21.85 -48.32
N SER A 65 -28.31 -20.60 -48.59
CA SER A 65 -26.97 -20.07 -48.36
C SER A 65 -27.01 -18.56 -48.09
N VAL A 66 -26.08 -18.09 -47.24
CA VAL A 66 -25.88 -16.68 -46.89
C VAL A 66 -24.40 -16.35 -47.03
N PHE A 67 -24.04 -15.48 -47.97
CA PHE A 67 -22.69 -14.94 -48.10
C PHE A 67 -22.71 -13.45 -47.82
N ALA A 68 -21.70 -12.97 -47.10
CA ALA A 68 -21.53 -11.56 -46.71
C ALA A 68 -20.06 -11.18 -46.90
N ASP A 69 -19.78 -10.05 -47.55
CA ASP A 69 -18.41 -9.62 -47.84
C ASP A 69 -17.97 -8.38 -47.05
N ASN A 70 -16.65 -8.18 -47.00
CA ASN A 70 -16.01 -7.14 -46.21
C ASN A 70 -16.22 -5.71 -46.74
N ARG A 71 -16.99 -5.54 -47.82
CA ARG A 71 -17.41 -4.25 -48.39
C ARG A 71 -18.93 -4.13 -48.44
N GLY A 72 -19.66 -4.95 -47.66
CA GLY A 72 -21.09 -4.81 -47.43
C GLY A 72 -22.00 -5.34 -48.53
N GLN A 73 -21.51 -6.23 -49.40
CA GLN A 73 -22.39 -7.02 -50.27
C GLN A 73 -22.87 -8.27 -49.54
N ILE A 74 -24.17 -8.53 -49.61
CA ILE A 74 -24.82 -9.74 -49.14
C ILE A 74 -25.42 -10.46 -50.35
N VAL A 75 -25.23 -11.77 -50.42
CA VAL A 75 -25.85 -12.66 -51.39
C VAL A 75 -26.65 -13.73 -50.64
N LEU A 76 -27.94 -13.83 -50.92
CA LEU A 76 -28.85 -14.83 -50.38
C LEU A 76 -29.38 -15.71 -51.50
N THR A 77 -29.43 -17.02 -51.29
CA THR A 77 -30.00 -17.97 -52.27
C THR A 77 -31.21 -18.65 -51.65
N ALA A 78 -32.39 -18.58 -52.28
CA ALA A 78 -33.61 -19.22 -51.81
C ALA A 78 -33.75 -20.68 -52.28
N SER A 79 -34.53 -21.49 -51.53
CA SER A 79 -34.82 -22.89 -51.85
C SER A 79 -35.73 -23.07 -53.07
N GLU A 80 -36.57 -22.08 -53.37
CA GLU A 80 -37.41 -21.99 -54.57
C GLU A 80 -37.40 -20.56 -55.14
N ASP A 81 -38.00 -20.39 -56.31
CA ASP A 81 -38.12 -19.13 -57.02
C ASP A 81 -38.97 -18.12 -56.20
N LEU A 82 -38.63 -16.83 -56.22
CA LEU A 82 -39.27 -15.80 -55.42
C LEU A 82 -40.29 -14.95 -56.22
N MET A 83 -41.33 -14.46 -55.55
CA MET A 83 -42.33 -13.56 -56.14
C MET A 83 -41.74 -12.14 -56.32
N PRO A 84 -41.57 -11.63 -57.55
CA PRO A 84 -40.79 -10.39 -57.79
C PRO A 84 -41.36 -9.11 -57.19
N ASP A 85 -42.67 -9.06 -56.94
CA ASP A 85 -43.35 -7.94 -56.27
C ASP A 85 -43.16 -7.93 -54.75
N THR A 86 -42.59 -9.00 -54.18
CA THR A 86 -42.34 -9.16 -52.73
C THR A 86 -40.90 -8.86 -52.32
N VAL A 87 -39.94 -9.03 -53.24
CA VAL A 87 -38.51 -8.75 -53.00
C VAL A 87 -38.25 -7.23 -53.12
N THR A 88 -38.62 -6.47 -52.08
CA THR A 88 -38.48 -5.00 -52.06
C THR A 88 -37.35 -4.54 -51.12
N PRO A 89 -36.74 -3.36 -51.34
CA PRO A 89 -35.73 -2.82 -50.42
C PRO A 89 -36.22 -2.60 -48.98
N GLY A 90 -37.54 -2.55 -48.75
CA GLY A 90 -38.12 -2.43 -47.40
C GLY A 90 -37.96 -3.68 -46.53
N ALA A 91 -37.67 -4.83 -47.15
CA ALA A 91 -37.48 -6.11 -46.46
C ALA A 91 -36.05 -6.29 -45.92
N PHE A 92 -35.08 -5.41 -46.23
CA PHE A 92 -33.67 -5.57 -45.87
C PHE A 92 -33.14 -4.34 -45.13
N ARG A 93 -32.24 -4.53 -44.16
CA ARG A 93 -31.47 -3.44 -43.51
C ARG A 93 -30.05 -3.89 -43.21
N ILE A 94 -29.13 -2.93 -43.26
CA ILE A 94 -27.75 -3.09 -42.82
C ILE A 94 -27.45 -1.98 -41.80
N ILE A 95 -26.77 -2.32 -40.71
CA ILE A 95 -26.36 -1.39 -39.65
C ILE A 95 -24.86 -1.55 -39.40
N SER A 96 -24.07 -0.47 -39.51
CA SER A 96 -22.63 -0.48 -39.22
C SER A 96 -22.35 -0.19 -37.75
N ALA A 97 -21.43 -0.93 -37.14
CA ALA A 97 -21.00 -0.82 -35.73
C ALA A 97 -20.14 0.42 -35.42
N GLY A 98 -20.54 1.60 -35.90
CA GLY A 98 -19.85 2.86 -35.63
C GLY A 98 -18.35 2.89 -35.99
N ALA A 99 -17.63 3.77 -35.31
CA ALA A 99 -16.16 3.87 -35.35
C ALA A 99 -15.49 3.05 -34.23
N ASP A 100 -16.22 2.73 -33.15
CA ASP A 100 -15.72 1.86 -32.08
C ASP A 100 -15.79 0.35 -32.38
N ASN A 101 -16.48 -0.04 -33.45
CA ASN A 101 -16.71 -1.42 -33.89
C ASN A 101 -17.55 -2.28 -32.92
N ILE A 102 -18.30 -1.64 -32.02
CA ILE A 102 -19.18 -2.28 -31.02
C ILE A 102 -20.64 -1.99 -31.38
N PHE A 103 -21.52 -2.97 -31.28
CA PHE A 103 -22.96 -2.76 -31.53
C PHE A 103 -23.71 -2.26 -30.29
N GLY A 104 -24.71 -1.40 -30.49
CA GLY A 104 -25.53 -0.80 -29.43
C GLY A 104 -25.01 0.55 -28.90
N THR A 105 -24.03 1.14 -29.58
CA THR A 105 -23.36 2.40 -29.22
C THR A 105 -24.03 3.61 -29.89
N ALA A 106 -23.45 4.81 -29.73
CA ALA A 106 -24.10 6.05 -30.18
C ALA A 106 -23.89 6.36 -31.68
N ASP A 107 -22.97 5.64 -32.32
CA ASP A 107 -22.53 5.77 -33.71
C ASP A 107 -22.97 4.59 -34.61
N ASP A 108 -23.79 3.67 -34.08
CA ASP A 108 -24.57 2.70 -34.86
C ASP A 108 -25.41 3.40 -35.93
N ALA A 109 -25.18 3.06 -37.21
CA ALA A 109 -25.82 3.74 -38.35
C ALA A 109 -26.52 2.77 -39.30
N ASN A 110 -27.80 3.03 -39.61
CA ASN A 110 -28.52 2.29 -40.67
C ASN A 110 -27.99 2.77 -42.03
N LEU A 111 -27.35 1.88 -42.79
CA LEU A 111 -26.76 2.21 -44.08
C LEU A 111 -27.81 2.16 -45.22
N PRO A 112 -27.77 3.08 -46.20
CA PRO A 112 -28.61 2.98 -47.38
C PRO A 112 -28.15 1.80 -48.25
N ILE A 113 -29.10 1.01 -48.74
CA ILE A 113 -28.83 -0.20 -49.53
C ILE A 113 -29.28 -0.04 -50.99
N THR A 114 -28.54 -0.70 -51.89
CA THR A 114 -28.97 -0.98 -53.27
C THR A 114 -29.36 -2.45 -53.36
N LEU A 115 -30.53 -2.75 -53.93
CA LEU A 115 -31.04 -4.10 -54.16
C LEU A 115 -30.92 -4.49 -55.64
N GLN A 116 -30.41 -5.68 -55.90
CA GLN A 116 -30.33 -6.31 -57.22
C GLN A 116 -30.98 -7.69 -57.14
N PHE A 117 -32.11 -7.84 -57.82
CA PHE A 117 -32.84 -9.08 -57.99
C PHE A 117 -33.41 -9.07 -59.41
N ASP A 118 -33.06 -10.07 -60.21
CA ASP A 118 -33.50 -10.19 -61.61
C ASP A 118 -34.14 -11.58 -61.81
N PRO A 119 -35.48 -11.67 -61.82
CA PRO A 119 -36.19 -12.95 -61.90
C PRO A 119 -36.13 -13.59 -63.29
N ASP A 120 -35.75 -12.86 -64.33
CA ASP A 120 -35.54 -13.41 -65.67
C ASP A 120 -34.13 -14.05 -65.83
N VAL A 121 -33.22 -13.80 -64.87
CA VAL A 121 -31.85 -14.34 -64.83
C VAL A 121 -31.66 -15.38 -63.72
N ASP A 122 -32.00 -15.04 -62.47
CA ASP A 122 -31.96 -15.95 -61.31
C ASP A 122 -33.02 -15.55 -60.28
N ALA A 123 -34.20 -16.16 -60.39
CA ALA A 123 -35.32 -15.92 -59.49
C ALA A 123 -35.12 -16.38 -58.03
N ARG A 124 -33.96 -16.96 -57.66
CA ARG A 124 -33.66 -17.44 -56.30
C ARG A 124 -32.62 -16.58 -55.59
N ARG A 125 -31.78 -15.87 -56.34
CA ARG A 125 -30.61 -15.16 -55.81
C ARG A 125 -30.92 -13.68 -55.60
N ILE A 126 -30.94 -13.27 -54.33
CA ILE A 126 -31.04 -11.87 -53.94
C ILE A 126 -29.64 -11.33 -53.67
N ILE A 127 -29.28 -10.20 -54.27
CA ILE A 127 -28.04 -9.48 -53.99
C ILE A 127 -28.40 -8.10 -53.45
N PHE A 128 -27.83 -7.68 -52.32
CA PHE A 128 -27.95 -6.31 -51.84
C PHE A 128 -26.62 -5.79 -51.28
N GLN A 129 -26.40 -4.49 -51.44
CA GLN A 129 -25.10 -3.84 -51.20
C GLN A 129 -25.31 -2.58 -50.37
N ALA A 130 -24.62 -2.49 -49.23
CA ALA A 130 -24.55 -1.28 -48.41
C ALA A 130 -23.84 -0.14 -49.15
N SER A 131 -24.14 1.10 -48.79
CA SER A 131 -23.36 2.29 -49.17
C SER A 131 -22.89 3.00 -47.92
N GLY A 132 -21.62 3.45 -47.91
CA GLY A 132 -21.02 4.11 -46.74
C GLY A 132 -20.50 3.17 -45.64
N LEU A 133 -20.32 1.88 -45.91
CA LEU A 133 -19.55 0.98 -45.06
C LEU A 133 -18.05 1.12 -45.37
N GLU A 134 -17.20 1.21 -44.36
CA GLU A 134 -15.74 1.13 -44.51
C GLU A 134 -15.29 -0.33 -44.67
N ALA A 135 -14.20 -0.57 -45.41
CA ALA A 135 -13.74 -1.93 -45.68
C ALA A 135 -13.29 -2.64 -44.38
N ASN A 136 -13.75 -3.88 -44.18
CA ASN A 136 -13.59 -4.70 -42.97
C ASN A 136 -14.34 -4.20 -41.71
N GLN A 137 -15.11 -3.12 -41.78
CA GLN A 137 -15.97 -2.66 -40.69
C GLN A 137 -17.05 -3.71 -40.38
N ARG A 138 -17.35 -3.94 -39.09
CA ARG A 138 -18.43 -4.85 -38.68
C ARG A 138 -19.81 -4.29 -39.04
N TYR A 139 -20.72 -5.16 -39.48
CA TYR A 139 -22.11 -4.78 -39.74
C TYR A 139 -23.13 -5.87 -39.36
N GLN A 140 -24.30 -5.44 -38.88
CA GLN A 140 -25.48 -6.26 -38.69
C GLN A 140 -26.32 -6.24 -39.96
N VAL A 141 -26.89 -7.38 -40.33
CA VAL A 141 -27.87 -7.55 -41.40
C VAL A 141 -29.21 -7.98 -40.80
N ARG A 142 -30.31 -7.43 -41.30
CA ARG A 142 -31.68 -7.82 -40.96
C ARG A 142 -32.49 -8.05 -42.22
N VAL A 143 -33.26 -9.14 -42.27
CA VAL A 143 -34.19 -9.44 -43.37
C VAL A 143 -35.56 -9.84 -42.82
N ASP A 144 -36.60 -9.09 -43.20
CA ASP A 144 -37.99 -9.34 -42.82
C ASP A 144 -38.60 -10.41 -43.72
N GLY A 145 -38.60 -11.66 -43.24
CA GLY A 145 -39.14 -12.82 -43.96
C GLY A 145 -40.65 -12.72 -44.19
N SER A 146 -41.37 -11.92 -43.42
CA SER A 146 -42.82 -11.72 -43.61
C SER A 146 -43.16 -10.93 -44.88
N GLN A 147 -42.20 -10.17 -45.43
CA GLN A 147 -42.37 -9.40 -46.65
C GLN A 147 -42.02 -10.18 -47.93
N ILE A 148 -41.14 -11.19 -47.86
CA ILE A 148 -40.65 -11.96 -49.01
C ILE A 148 -41.46 -13.26 -49.16
N ARG A 149 -41.87 -13.61 -50.39
CA ARG A 149 -42.60 -14.86 -50.68
C ARG A 149 -41.94 -15.67 -51.78
N GLY A 150 -41.98 -17.00 -51.63
CA GLY A 150 -41.69 -17.92 -52.72
C GLY A 150 -42.87 -18.03 -53.68
N VAL A 151 -42.68 -18.60 -54.87
CA VAL A 151 -43.74 -18.84 -55.87
C VAL A 151 -44.85 -19.77 -55.37
N SER A 152 -44.62 -20.52 -54.28
CA SER A 152 -45.66 -21.22 -53.50
C SER A 152 -46.73 -20.28 -52.90
N GLY A 153 -46.39 -19.00 -52.69
CA GLY A 153 -47.22 -17.99 -52.02
C GLY A 153 -47.01 -17.88 -50.52
N GLU A 154 -46.27 -18.81 -49.92
CA GLU A 154 -45.88 -18.74 -48.50
C GLU A 154 -44.75 -17.73 -48.26
N MET A 155 -44.67 -17.25 -47.02
CA MET A 155 -43.58 -16.37 -46.57
C MET A 155 -42.30 -17.18 -46.39
N ILE A 156 -41.15 -16.58 -46.66
CA ILE A 156 -39.86 -17.24 -46.40
C ILE A 156 -39.64 -17.37 -44.89
N ASP A 157 -39.18 -18.54 -44.43
CA ASP A 157 -38.88 -18.91 -43.04
C ASP A 157 -37.40 -18.55 -42.79
N ALA A 158 -37.19 -17.39 -42.17
CA ALA A 158 -35.99 -16.57 -42.35
C ALA A 158 -34.96 -16.70 -41.22
N GLU A 159 -35.33 -17.27 -40.08
CA GLU A 159 -34.50 -17.38 -38.87
C GLU A 159 -33.09 -17.93 -39.16
N PHE A 160 -32.04 -17.22 -38.75
CA PHE A 160 -30.66 -17.55 -39.13
C PHE A 160 -30.13 -18.77 -38.37
N ASN A 161 -29.84 -19.86 -39.10
CA ASN A 161 -29.34 -21.13 -38.56
C ASN A 161 -27.80 -21.29 -38.65
N GLY A 162 -27.07 -20.23 -39.01
CA GLY A 162 -25.62 -20.24 -39.27
C GLY A 162 -25.26 -20.23 -40.76
N PRO A 163 -23.98 -19.99 -41.10
CA PRO A 163 -23.49 -20.09 -42.47
C PRO A 163 -23.68 -21.50 -43.04
N ASP A 164 -23.96 -21.58 -44.34
CA ASP A 164 -24.20 -22.81 -45.14
C ASP A 164 -25.28 -23.77 -44.60
N MET A 165 -26.09 -23.31 -43.65
CA MET A 165 -27.26 -23.99 -43.11
C MET A 165 -28.53 -23.31 -43.64
N PRO A 166 -29.53 -24.07 -44.11
CA PRO A 166 -30.82 -23.49 -44.48
C PRO A 166 -31.48 -22.76 -43.30
N THR A 167 -32.03 -21.57 -43.54
CA THR A 167 -32.74 -20.79 -42.51
C THR A 167 -34.02 -21.48 -42.03
N GLY A 168 -34.58 -20.94 -40.96
CA GLY A 168 -35.93 -21.23 -40.51
C GLY A 168 -36.07 -22.24 -39.37
N ASP A 169 -37.18 -22.14 -38.63
CA ASP A 169 -37.55 -23.07 -37.56
C ASP A 169 -38.65 -24.08 -37.99
N GLY A 170 -39.21 -23.89 -39.19
CA GLY A 170 -40.38 -24.56 -39.73
C GLY A 170 -41.63 -23.67 -39.78
N THR A 171 -41.49 -22.35 -39.64
CA THR A 171 -42.59 -21.38 -39.54
C THR A 171 -42.46 -20.27 -40.59
N PRO A 172 -43.40 -20.10 -41.54
CA PRO A 172 -43.31 -19.04 -42.55
C PRO A 172 -43.21 -17.63 -41.91
N GLY A 173 -42.17 -16.85 -42.26
CA GLY A 173 -41.95 -15.48 -41.79
C GLY A 173 -40.63 -15.27 -41.05
N GLY A 174 -40.69 -14.56 -39.92
CA GLY A 174 -39.52 -14.28 -39.09
C GLY A 174 -38.71 -13.03 -39.47
N GLU A 175 -37.67 -12.74 -38.68
CA GLU A 175 -36.61 -11.76 -38.98
C GLU A 175 -35.28 -12.52 -39.02
N MET A 176 -34.66 -12.64 -40.19
CA MET A 176 -33.26 -13.10 -40.26
C MET A 176 -32.39 -12.01 -39.67
N MET A 177 -31.75 -12.27 -38.53
CA MET A 177 -30.69 -11.42 -37.99
C MET A 177 -29.38 -12.18 -38.07
N PHE A 178 -28.36 -11.54 -38.66
CA PHE A 178 -26.99 -12.01 -38.54
C PHE A 178 -26.01 -10.83 -38.51
N PHE A 179 -24.80 -11.09 -38.06
CA PHE A 179 -23.71 -10.11 -38.00
C PHE A 179 -22.55 -10.60 -38.84
N ALA A 180 -21.84 -9.69 -39.50
CA ALA A 180 -20.68 -9.97 -40.33
C ALA A 180 -19.43 -9.35 -39.69
N ARG A 181 -18.36 -10.16 -39.59
CA ARG A 181 -17.04 -9.74 -39.07
C ARG A 181 -15.89 -10.27 -39.93
N PRO A 182 -14.71 -9.62 -39.94
CA PRO A 182 -13.53 -10.16 -40.63
C PRO A 182 -13.20 -11.60 -40.20
N SER A 183 -12.92 -12.47 -41.18
CA SER A 183 -12.56 -13.87 -40.94
C SER A 183 -11.07 -14.01 -40.61
N SER A 184 -10.72 -14.91 -39.68
CA SER A 184 -9.34 -15.35 -39.42
C SER A 184 -8.81 -16.34 -40.47
N ALA A 185 -9.69 -16.84 -41.34
CA ALA A 185 -9.37 -17.61 -42.54
C ALA A 185 -10.09 -16.97 -43.74
N PRO A 186 -9.57 -15.86 -44.29
CA PRO A 186 -10.26 -15.10 -45.34
C PRO A 186 -10.42 -15.91 -46.63
N ILE A 187 -11.64 -15.90 -47.17
CA ILE A 187 -11.97 -16.45 -48.49
C ILE A 187 -12.11 -15.26 -49.44
N ALA A 188 -11.29 -15.18 -50.47
CA ALA A 188 -11.48 -14.22 -51.55
C ALA A 188 -12.52 -14.76 -52.54
N GLN A 189 -13.59 -14.01 -52.76
CA GLN A 189 -14.58 -14.29 -53.79
C GLN A 189 -14.27 -13.47 -55.04
N PHE A 190 -14.04 -14.16 -56.17
CA PHE A 190 -13.87 -13.56 -57.48
C PHE A 190 -15.20 -13.68 -58.22
N VAL A 191 -15.90 -12.57 -58.42
CA VAL A 191 -17.09 -12.51 -59.29
C VAL A 191 -16.62 -12.20 -60.70
N THR A 192 -16.98 -13.08 -61.64
CA THR A 192 -16.56 -12.99 -63.04
C THR A 192 -17.75 -13.10 -63.98
N SER A 193 -17.62 -12.61 -65.20
CA SER A 193 -18.69 -12.67 -66.21
C SER A 193 -19.06 -14.10 -66.68
N LEU A 194 -18.36 -15.13 -66.20
CA LEU A 194 -18.70 -16.55 -66.41
C LEU A 194 -19.17 -17.29 -65.15
N GLY A 195 -19.05 -16.68 -63.96
CA GLY A 195 -19.36 -17.34 -62.69
C GLY A 195 -18.52 -16.84 -61.52
N THR A 196 -18.58 -17.54 -60.39
CA THR A 196 -17.90 -17.18 -59.15
C THR A 196 -16.83 -18.20 -58.78
N ILE A 197 -15.63 -17.74 -58.38
CA ILE A 197 -14.54 -18.58 -57.89
C ILE A 197 -14.24 -18.18 -56.44
N ASN A 198 -14.29 -19.14 -55.51
CA ASN A 198 -13.96 -18.92 -54.10
C ASN A 198 -12.54 -19.44 -53.80
N VAL A 199 -11.70 -18.62 -53.16
CA VAL A 199 -10.27 -18.91 -52.91
C VAL A 199 -9.93 -18.75 -51.43
N ARG A 200 -9.43 -19.79 -50.77
CA ARG A 200 -8.91 -19.69 -49.39
C ARG A 200 -7.54 -19.02 -49.43
N LEU A 201 -7.34 -17.96 -48.67
CA LEU A 201 -6.05 -17.27 -48.61
C LEU A 201 -5.15 -17.86 -47.51
N PHE A 202 -3.86 -18.00 -47.79
CA PHE A 202 -2.87 -18.63 -46.90
C PHE A 202 -2.23 -17.63 -45.92
N GLN A 203 -3.06 -16.88 -45.19
CA GLN A 203 -2.65 -15.74 -44.36
C GLN A 203 -1.53 -16.07 -43.35
N GLY A 204 -1.55 -17.27 -42.75
CA GLY A 204 -0.52 -17.71 -41.80
C GLY A 204 0.79 -18.22 -42.42
N GLN A 205 0.88 -18.31 -43.75
CA GLN A 205 2.07 -18.81 -44.47
C GLN A 205 2.67 -17.74 -45.40
N THR A 206 1.84 -16.90 -46.01
CA THR A 206 2.25 -15.80 -46.91
C THR A 206 1.54 -14.49 -46.49
N PRO A 207 1.78 -13.99 -45.26
CA PRO A 207 1.04 -12.86 -44.69
C PRO A 207 1.19 -11.55 -45.47
N LEU A 208 2.38 -11.23 -46.00
CA LEU A 208 2.61 -9.98 -46.74
C LEU A 208 1.86 -10.00 -48.08
N SER A 209 1.85 -11.14 -48.75
CA SER A 209 1.13 -11.35 -50.00
C SER A 209 -0.38 -11.28 -49.79
N VAL A 210 -0.90 -11.96 -48.76
CA VAL A 210 -2.33 -11.94 -48.45
C VAL A 210 -2.79 -10.53 -48.05
N ALA A 211 -2.05 -9.82 -47.19
CA ALA A 211 -2.38 -8.45 -46.80
C ALA A 211 -2.36 -7.47 -48.00
N ASN A 212 -1.40 -7.60 -48.90
CA ASN A 212 -1.34 -6.81 -50.13
C ASN A 212 -2.50 -7.14 -51.08
N PHE A 213 -2.80 -8.42 -51.32
CA PHE A 213 -3.94 -8.83 -52.15
C PHE A 213 -5.26 -8.29 -51.57
N GLN A 214 -5.44 -8.43 -50.26
CA GLN A 214 -6.59 -7.93 -49.53
C GLN A 214 -6.73 -6.41 -49.69
N ASN A 215 -5.66 -5.62 -49.54
CA ASN A 215 -5.72 -4.17 -49.75
C ASN A 215 -6.28 -3.75 -51.13
N TYR A 216 -5.96 -4.48 -52.21
CA TYR A 216 -6.54 -4.22 -53.54
C TYR A 216 -8.03 -4.61 -53.65
N ALA A 217 -8.48 -5.65 -52.94
CA ALA A 217 -9.89 -6.03 -52.87
C ALA A 217 -10.68 -5.01 -52.02
N ASP A 218 -10.17 -4.69 -50.84
CA ASP A 218 -10.75 -3.77 -49.84
C ASP A 218 -10.91 -2.35 -50.39
N THR A 219 -9.93 -1.88 -51.18
CA THR A 219 -10.02 -0.59 -51.87
C THR A 219 -10.70 -0.65 -53.24
N GLY A 220 -11.31 -1.79 -53.60
CA GLY A 220 -12.06 -1.98 -54.85
C GLY A 220 -11.23 -1.88 -56.14
N ARG A 221 -9.89 -1.91 -56.05
CA ARG A 221 -8.98 -1.72 -57.20
C ARG A 221 -8.96 -2.91 -58.16
N TYR A 222 -9.54 -4.04 -57.77
CA TYR A 222 -9.78 -5.18 -58.64
C TYR A 222 -11.14 -5.17 -59.35
N ASP A 223 -12.07 -4.32 -58.93
CA ASP A 223 -13.41 -4.26 -59.51
C ASP A 223 -13.33 -3.74 -60.96
N ASN A 224 -14.04 -4.39 -61.87
CA ASN A 224 -13.96 -4.13 -63.32
C ASN A 224 -12.52 -4.23 -63.88
N THR A 225 -11.68 -5.11 -63.33
CA THR A 225 -10.46 -5.56 -64.01
C THR A 225 -10.79 -6.73 -64.96
N PHE A 226 -9.81 -7.25 -65.70
CA PHE A 226 -10.03 -8.39 -66.60
C PHE A 226 -8.84 -9.35 -66.63
N VAL A 227 -9.12 -10.59 -67.06
CA VAL A 227 -8.09 -11.58 -67.38
C VAL A 227 -7.42 -11.15 -68.68
N HIS A 228 -6.24 -10.55 -68.57
CA HIS A 228 -5.56 -9.90 -69.70
C HIS A 228 -4.62 -10.84 -70.46
N ARG A 229 -4.46 -12.07 -69.97
CA ARG A 229 -3.65 -13.14 -70.55
C ARG A 229 -4.12 -14.51 -70.06
N SER A 230 -4.37 -15.42 -71.00
CA SER A 230 -4.65 -16.85 -70.75
C SER A 230 -3.65 -17.69 -71.55
N VAL A 231 -3.01 -18.67 -70.92
CA VAL A 231 -2.10 -19.60 -71.60
C VAL A 231 -2.47 -21.02 -71.21
N GLU A 232 -2.99 -21.77 -72.18
CA GLU A 232 -3.50 -23.14 -72.03
C GLU A 232 -2.49 -24.05 -71.31
N ASN A 233 -2.98 -24.86 -70.35
CA ASN A 233 -2.18 -25.73 -69.48
C ASN A 233 -1.10 -25.05 -68.63
N PHE A 234 -1.03 -23.71 -68.61
CA PHE A 234 -0.07 -22.95 -67.80
C PHE A 234 -0.79 -22.07 -66.75
N VAL A 235 -1.25 -20.86 -67.11
CA VAL A 235 -1.86 -19.91 -66.16
C VAL A 235 -2.91 -19.01 -66.83
N ILE A 236 -3.87 -18.51 -66.04
CA ILE A 236 -4.68 -17.32 -66.36
C ILE A 236 -4.28 -16.16 -65.45
N GLN A 237 -4.09 -14.95 -65.99
CA GLN A 237 -3.46 -13.82 -65.31
C GLN A 237 -4.35 -12.56 -65.33
N GLY A 238 -4.59 -11.97 -64.16
CA GLY A 238 -5.58 -10.90 -63.92
C GLY A 238 -5.07 -9.74 -63.06
N GLY A 239 -5.99 -8.85 -62.65
CA GLY A 239 -5.73 -7.71 -61.78
C GLY A 239 -4.85 -6.57 -62.35
N GLY A 240 -4.29 -6.74 -63.55
CA GLY A 240 -3.28 -5.86 -64.13
C GLY A 240 -3.77 -4.62 -64.84
N PHE A 241 -5.03 -4.62 -65.29
CA PHE A 241 -5.61 -3.65 -66.22
C PHE A 241 -7.12 -3.49 -65.95
N ILE A 242 -7.67 -2.30 -66.21
CA ILE A 242 -9.08 -1.97 -66.00
C ILE A 242 -9.84 -2.09 -67.33
N ALA A 243 -11.06 -2.65 -67.29
CA ALA A 243 -11.96 -2.83 -68.44
C ALA A 243 -12.62 -1.52 -68.92
N SER A 244 -11.86 -0.43 -68.98
CA SER A 244 -12.29 0.87 -69.48
C SER A 244 -11.33 1.35 -70.58
N PRO A 245 -11.82 1.85 -71.75
CA PRO A 245 -10.98 2.42 -72.78
C PRO A 245 -10.03 3.50 -72.21
N PRO A 246 -8.70 3.43 -72.45
CA PRO A 246 -8.04 2.72 -73.55
C PRO A 246 -7.59 1.27 -73.26
N PHE A 247 -8.10 0.62 -72.21
CA PHE A 247 -7.80 -0.76 -71.73
C PHE A 247 -6.35 -1.04 -71.30
N SER A 248 -5.39 -0.26 -71.81
CA SER A 248 -4.00 -0.17 -71.33
C SER A 248 -3.87 0.52 -69.96
N GLN A 249 -4.96 1.08 -69.43
CA GLN A 249 -5.00 1.66 -68.08
C GLN A 249 -4.86 0.57 -67.01
N GLN A 250 -4.02 0.83 -66.01
CA GLN A 250 -3.78 -0.05 -64.87
C GLN A 250 -4.40 0.54 -63.60
N PRO A 251 -4.84 -0.28 -62.63
CA PRO A 251 -5.26 0.22 -61.33
C PRO A 251 -4.08 0.86 -60.56
N PRO A 252 -4.33 1.78 -59.63
CA PRO A 252 -3.30 2.36 -58.78
C PRO A 252 -2.54 1.26 -58.04
N ARG A 253 -1.22 1.20 -58.21
CA ARG A 253 -0.36 0.20 -57.56
C ARG A 253 0.18 0.72 -56.23
N ASP A 254 0.12 -0.13 -55.22
CA ASP A 254 0.87 0.02 -53.98
C ASP A 254 2.35 -0.40 -54.20
N PRO A 255 3.27 -0.13 -53.24
CA PRO A 255 4.65 -0.60 -53.32
C PRO A 255 4.74 -2.13 -53.45
N PRO A 256 5.80 -2.67 -54.09
CA PRO A 256 5.92 -4.10 -54.30
C PRO A 256 6.22 -4.86 -53.00
N VAL A 257 5.67 -6.07 -52.87
CA VAL A 257 5.87 -6.92 -51.70
C VAL A 257 7.14 -7.77 -51.79
N LEU A 258 7.67 -8.10 -50.60
CA LEU A 258 8.70 -9.12 -50.43
C LEU A 258 8.13 -10.49 -50.83
N ASN A 259 8.93 -11.31 -51.51
CA ASN A 259 8.53 -12.64 -51.94
C ASN A 259 8.48 -13.63 -50.76
N GLU A 260 7.42 -14.45 -50.69
CA GLU A 260 7.20 -15.47 -49.65
C GLU A 260 7.10 -16.88 -50.27
N PRO A 261 8.14 -17.37 -50.98
CA PRO A 261 8.09 -18.66 -51.65
C PRO A 261 8.13 -19.81 -50.63
N GLY A 262 7.32 -20.85 -50.85
CA GLY A 262 7.29 -22.02 -49.98
C GLY A 262 6.11 -22.97 -50.21
N ILE A 263 5.02 -22.47 -50.80
CA ILE A 263 3.87 -23.26 -51.26
C ILE A 263 4.02 -23.49 -52.78
N SER A 264 3.83 -24.72 -53.24
CA SER A 264 4.05 -25.11 -54.64
C SER A 264 2.95 -24.64 -55.59
N ASN A 265 3.34 -24.26 -56.80
CA ASN A 265 2.48 -23.79 -57.90
C ASN A 265 1.73 -24.95 -58.58
N LEU A 266 0.80 -25.57 -57.83
CA LEU A 266 -0.06 -26.67 -58.27
C LEU A 266 -1.38 -26.14 -58.89
N ARG A 267 -2.10 -26.99 -59.62
CA ARG A 267 -3.40 -26.63 -60.23
C ARG A 267 -4.38 -26.07 -59.20
N GLY A 268 -5.07 -24.99 -59.54
CA GLY A 268 -6.04 -24.32 -58.66
C GLY A 268 -5.43 -23.38 -57.61
N THR A 269 -4.10 -23.26 -57.54
CA THR A 269 -3.44 -22.28 -56.66
C THR A 269 -3.40 -20.88 -57.28
N LEU A 270 -3.54 -19.86 -56.44
CA LEU A 270 -3.45 -18.44 -56.76
C LEU A 270 -2.09 -17.88 -56.34
N ALA A 271 -1.38 -17.21 -57.25
CA ALA A 271 -0.03 -16.70 -57.03
C ALA A 271 0.20 -15.29 -57.60
N PHE A 272 1.20 -14.57 -57.08
CA PHE A 272 1.54 -13.21 -57.57
C PHE A 272 2.45 -13.24 -58.81
N ALA A 273 2.04 -12.55 -59.87
CA ALA A 273 2.89 -12.28 -61.02
C ALA A 273 3.99 -11.25 -60.69
N LYS A 274 5.13 -11.36 -61.36
CA LYS A 274 6.36 -10.61 -61.08
C LYS A 274 7.09 -10.19 -62.35
N LEU A 275 7.91 -9.14 -62.24
CA LEU A 275 8.86 -8.75 -63.27
C LEU A 275 10.03 -9.76 -63.34
N GLY A 276 10.52 -10.03 -64.55
CA GLY A 276 11.60 -11.01 -64.76
C GLY A 276 12.94 -10.52 -64.22
N ASN A 277 13.61 -11.37 -63.44
CA ASN A 277 14.85 -11.11 -62.68
C ASN A 277 14.68 -10.18 -61.47
N ASP A 278 13.46 -9.84 -61.07
CA ASP A 278 13.16 -9.17 -59.80
C ASP A 278 12.20 -10.02 -58.96
N PRO A 279 12.71 -10.75 -57.94
CA PRO A 279 11.87 -11.62 -57.13
C PRO A 279 10.89 -10.86 -56.24
N ASN A 280 11.13 -9.57 -55.94
CA ASN A 280 10.37 -8.76 -54.99
C ASN A 280 9.61 -7.63 -55.70
N SER A 281 9.03 -7.94 -56.86
CA SER A 281 8.33 -7.00 -57.76
C SER A 281 6.81 -7.22 -57.85
N ALA A 282 6.27 -8.15 -57.05
CA ALA A 282 4.84 -8.43 -56.96
C ALA A 282 4.08 -7.19 -56.47
N THR A 283 3.03 -6.79 -57.17
CA THR A 283 2.18 -5.65 -56.82
C THR A 283 0.70 -6.04 -56.90
N ASN A 284 0.02 -5.75 -58.01
CA ASN A 284 -1.41 -5.98 -58.20
C ASN A 284 -1.74 -7.19 -59.10
N GLN A 285 -0.77 -7.73 -59.85
CA GLN A 285 -1.06 -8.79 -60.82
C GLN A 285 -0.98 -10.17 -60.18
N TRP A 286 -2.05 -10.95 -60.30
CA TRP A 286 -2.15 -12.33 -59.83
C TRP A 286 -2.38 -13.29 -61.00
N PHE A 287 -2.17 -14.59 -60.78
CA PHE A 287 -2.54 -15.64 -61.71
C PHE A 287 -3.00 -16.91 -61.00
N PHE A 288 -3.91 -17.66 -61.63
CA PHE A 288 -4.23 -19.03 -61.23
C PHE A 288 -3.42 -20.03 -62.06
N ASN A 289 -2.91 -21.07 -61.41
CA ASN A 289 -2.23 -22.20 -62.05
C ASN A 289 -3.26 -23.17 -62.64
N LEU A 290 -3.23 -23.39 -63.97
CA LEU A 290 -4.11 -24.33 -64.66
C LEU A 290 -3.64 -25.80 -64.57
N GLY A 291 -2.36 -26.00 -64.25
CA GLY A 291 -1.71 -27.31 -64.14
C GLY A 291 -0.66 -27.33 -63.03
N ASP A 292 0.08 -28.43 -62.93
CA ASP A 292 1.28 -28.50 -62.07
C ASP A 292 2.45 -27.76 -62.73
N ASN A 293 2.74 -26.57 -62.23
CA ASN A 293 3.83 -25.71 -62.68
C ASN A 293 5.02 -25.71 -61.71
N SER A 294 4.98 -26.52 -60.64
CA SER A 294 5.95 -26.52 -59.53
C SER A 294 7.40 -26.60 -60.00
N ALA A 295 7.68 -27.53 -60.93
CA ALA A 295 9.00 -27.78 -61.52
C ALA A 295 9.65 -26.56 -62.21
N ASN A 296 8.91 -25.47 -62.44
CA ASN A 296 9.41 -24.24 -63.03
C ASN A 296 9.12 -22.99 -62.16
N LEU A 297 7.87 -22.81 -61.71
CA LEU A 297 7.46 -21.63 -60.96
C LEU A 297 7.98 -21.61 -59.51
N ASP A 298 8.22 -22.75 -58.87
CA ASP A 298 8.73 -22.78 -57.48
C ASP A 298 10.22 -22.37 -57.38
N PHE A 299 10.94 -22.38 -58.51
CA PHE A 299 12.40 -22.16 -58.55
C PHE A 299 12.82 -20.92 -59.34
N GLN A 300 12.16 -20.62 -60.47
CA GLN A 300 12.54 -19.47 -61.30
C GLN A 300 12.19 -18.14 -60.60
N ASN A 301 12.95 -17.08 -60.89
CA ASN A 301 12.69 -15.72 -60.36
C ASN A 301 12.50 -15.65 -58.83
N GLY A 302 13.25 -16.48 -58.09
CA GLY A 302 13.18 -16.61 -56.63
C GLY A 302 12.01 -17.45 -56.10
N GLY A 303 11.31 -18.19 -56.96
CA GLY A 303 10.08 -18.90 -56.65
C GLY A 303 8.87 -17.96 -56.69
N PHE A 304 7.76 -18.38 -57.29
CA PHE A 304 6.52 -17.61 -57.36
C PHE A 304 5.66 -17.88 -56.12
N THR A 305 5.29 -16.79 -55.43
CA THR A 305 4.54 -16.86 -54.17
C THR A 305 3.08 -17.20 -54.44
N VAL A 306 2.71 -18.46 -54.16
CA VAL A 306 1.33 -18.93 -54.02
C VAL A 306 0.80 -18.43 -52.68
N PHE A 307 -0.34 -17.74 -52.68
CA PHE A 307 -0.96 -17.15 -51.48
C PHE A 307 -2.44 -17.56 -51.29
N GLY A 308 -2.97 -18.48 -52.10
CA GLY A 308 -4.26 -19.11 -51.86
C GLY A 308 -4.55 -20.30 -52.80
N GLU A 309 -5.69 -20.98 -52.58
CA GLU A 309 -6.19 -22.07 -53.43
C GLU A 309 -7.72 -22.00 -53.61
N ILE A 310 -8.21 -22.42 -54.78
CA ILE A 310 -9.65 -22.59 -55.07
C ILE A 310 -10.20 -23.71 -54.16
N ILE A 311 -11.37 -23.48 -53.54
CA ILE A 311 -11.89 -24.35 -52.47
C ILE A 311 -12.94 -25.38 -52.91
N ASP A 312 -13.55 -25.19 -54.07
CA ASP A 312 -14.70 -25.96 -54.55
C ASP A 312 -14.55 -26.34 -56.03
N ASP A 313 -15.16 -27.48 -56.43
CA ASP A 313 -15.07 -27.99 -57.80
C ASP A 313 -15.72 -27.03 -58.81
N ALA A 314 -16.74 -26.27 -58.41
CA ALA A 314 -17.40 -25.28 -59.26
C ALA A 314 -16.45 -24.14 -59.66
N GLY A 315 -15.64 -23.62 -58.72
CA GLY A 315 -14.61 -22.63 -59.01
C GLY A 315 -13.51 -23.16 -59.93
N LEU A 316 -13.22 -24.47 -59.90
CA LEU A 316 -12.33 -25.11 -60.86
C LEU A 316 -12.98 -25.22 -62.25
N GLU A 317 -14.28 -25.53 -62.33
CA GLU A 317 -15.03 -25.53 -63.61
C GLU A 317 -15.09 -24.12 -64.23
N ILE A 318 -15.29 -23.06 -63.44
CA ILE A 318 -15.24 -21.68 -63.93
C ILE A 318 -13.82 -21.28 -64.36
N MET A 319 -12.78 -21.69 -63.62
CA MET A 319 -11.38 -21.48 -64.02
C MET A 319 -11.05 -22.15 -65.36
N ASP A 320 -11.49 -23.40 -65.56
CA ASP A 320 -11.33 -24.12 -66.83
C ASP A 320 -12.14 -23.47 -67.97
N ALA A 321 -13.36 -22.99 -67.69
CA ALA A 321 -14.19 -22.28 -68.67
C ALA A 321 -13.55 -20.95 -69.14
N ILE A 322 -12.95 -20.19 -68.21
CA ILE A 322 -12.16 -18.99 -68.54
C ILE A 322 -10.94 -19.36 -69.40
N ALA A 323 -10.27 -20.48 -69.10
CA ALA A 323 -9.12 -20.96 -69.87
C ALA A 323 -9.50 -21.46 -71.28
N ALA A 324 -10.73 -21.93 -71.48
CA ALA A 324 -11.25 -22.41 -72.76
C ALA A 324 -11.72 -21.30 -73.73
N LEU A 325 -11.72 -20.03 -73.30
CA LEU A 325 -12.06 -18.89 -74.16
C LEU A 325 -11.07 -18.69 -75.31
N MET A 326 -11.55 -18.18 -76.44
CA MET A 326 -10.71 -17.83 -77.57
C MET A 326 -9.72 -16.71 -77.18
N THR A 327 -8.42 -16.94 -77.33
CA THR A 327 -7.39 -15.92 -77.12
C THR A 327 -7.05 -15.16 -78.41
N ILE A 328 -6.97 -13.83 -78.33
CA ILE A 328 -6.53 -12.95 -79.43
C ILE A 328 -5.22 -12.23 -79.08
N ASN A 329 -4.41 -11.92 -80.10
CA ASN A 329 -3.25 -11.05 -79.93
C ASN A 329 -3.66 -9.58 -80.11
N ALA A 330 -3.89 -8.89 -78.98
CA ALA A 330 -4.21 -7.48 -78.90
C ALA A 330 -3.01 -6.61 -78.47
N SER A 331 -1.78 -7.06 -78.77
CA SER A 331 -0.53 -6.36 -78.37
C SER A 331 -0.42 -4.90 -78.87
N GLN A 332 -1.19 -4.54 -79.91
CA GLN A 332 -1.34 -3.17 -80.41
C GLN A 332 -2.19 -2.24 -79.54
N VAL A 333 -2.99 -2.78 -78.60
CA VAL A 333 -3.77 -2.04 -77.60
C VAL A 333 -2.93 -1.84 -76.33
N ALA A 334 -2.33 -2.93 -75.83
CA ALA A 334 -1.27 -2.89 -74.82
C ALA A 334 -0.33 -4.08 -75.03
N GLY A 335 0.98 -3.87 -74.88
CA GLY A 335 2.00 -4.90 -75.15
C GLY A 335 1.94 -6.15 -74.27
N ALA A 336 1.11 -6.16 -73.22
CA ALA A 336 0.85 -7.33 -72.38
C ALA A 336 -0.22 -8.29 -72.96
N PHE A 337 -1.03 -7.84 -73.94
CA PHE A 337 -2.20 -8.58 -74.44
C PHE A 337 -1.81 -9.50 -75.61
N THR A 338 -0.82 -10.36 -75.42
CA THR A 338 -0.39 -11.33 -76.45
C THR A 338 -1.37 -12.47 -76.63
N ASP A 339 -2.03 -12.87 -75.54
CA ASP A 339 -2.86 -14.07 -75.41
C ASP A 339 -4.16 -13.71 -74.65
N LEU A 340 -4.86 -12.66 -75.10
CA LEU A 340 -6.01 -12.07 -74.40
C LEU A 340 -7.28 -12.91 -74.62
N PRO A 341 -7.89 -13.56 -73.60
CA PRO A 341 -9.16 -14.25 -73.76
C PRO A 341 -10.31 -13.25 -74.00
N VAL A 342 -11.21 -13.59 -74.92
CA VAL A 342 -12.42 -12.82 -75.22
C VAL A 342 -13.68 -13.70 -75.15
N LEU A 343 -14.80 -13.09 -74.75
CA LEU A 343 -16.10 -13.76 -74.62
C LEU A 343 -16.79 -14.01 -75.98
N ASN A 344 -16.59 -13.09 -76.94
CA ASN A 344 -17.28 -13.11 -78.22
C ASN A 344 -16.39 -13.68 -79.35
N GLU A 345 -16.96 -14.49 -80.24
CA GLU A 345 -16.28 -14.91 -81.47
C GLU A 345 -16.09 -13.74 -82.45
N GLY A 346 -14.98 -13.74 -83.18
CA GLY A 346 -14.72 -12.76 -84.26
C GLY A 346 -14.25 -11.37 -83.82
N VAL A 347 -14.05 -11.13 -82.52
CA VAL A 347 -13.48 -9.87 -81.99
C VAL A 347 -12.12 -9.56 -82.61
N THR A 348 -11.91 -8.31 -83.01
CA THR A 348 -10.62 -7.82 -83.49
C THR A 348 -10.03 -6.79 -82.53
N PRO A 349 -8.70 -6.68 -82.35
CA PRO A 349 -8.13 -5.73 -81.39
C PRO A 349 -8.42 -4.26 -81.67
N GLY A 350 -8.77 -3.91 -82.92
CA GLY A 350 -9.18 -2.55 -83.29
C GLY A 350 -10.65 -2.23 -83.04
N SER A 351 -11.44 -3.21 -82.60
CA SER A 351 -12.88 -3.10 -82.32
C SER A 351 -13.25 -3.60 -80.92
N LEU A 352 -12.26 -3.77 -80.04
CA LEU A 352 -12.41 -4.32 -78.69
C LEU A 352 -13.28 -3.41 -77.81
N THR A 353 -14.29 -3.97 -77.16
CA THR A 353 -15.18 -3.31 -76.19
C THR A 353 -15.01 -3.93 -74.80
N ALA A 354 -15.68 -3.37 -73.77
CA ALA A 354 -15.68 -3.97 -72.43
C ALA A 354 -16.42 -5.32 -72.41
N ASP A 355 -17.54 -5.40 -73.15
CA ASP A 355 -18.42 -6.56 -73.30
C ASP A 355 -17.73 -7.76 -73.99
N ASP A 356 -16.56 -7.56 -74.61
CA ASP A 356 -15.74 -8.61 -75.21
C ASP A 356 -14.74 -9.25 -74.23
N LEU A 357 -14.48 -8.63 -73.08
CA LEU A 357 -13.43 -9.04 -72.13
C LEU A 357 -13.97 -10.03 -71.11
N MET A 358 -13.15 -11.01 -70.68
CA MET A 358 -13.47 -11.80 -69.50
C MET A 358 -13.28 -10.94 -68.25
N LEU A 359 -14.38 -10.41 -67.71
CA LEU A 359 -14.38 -9.45 -66.63
C LEU A 359 -14.19 -10.12 -65.26
N ILE A 360 -13.39 -9.46 -64.43
CA ILE A 360 -13.38 -9.60 -62.98
C ILE A 360 -14.23 -8.44 -62.46
N GLU A 361 -15.51 -8.70 -62.26
CA GLU A 361 -16.51 -7.70 -61.89
C GLU A 361 -16.22 -7.15 -60.49
N ARG A 362 -15.91 -8.07 -59.56
CA ARG A 362 -15.58 -7.78 -58.16
C ARG A 362 -14.57 -8.80 -57.63
N ILE A 363 -13.64 -8.34 -56.79
CA ILE A 363 -12.97 -9.22 -55.81
C ILE A 363 -13.25 -8.66 -54.41
N SER A 364 -13.77 -9.50 -53.51
CA SER A 364 -14.01 -9.14 -52.12
C SER A 364 -13.62 -10.27 -51.18
N ILE A 365 -13.47 -9.96 -49.89
CA ILE A 365 -13.14 -10.94 -48.86
C ILE A 365 -14.42 -11.31 -48.10
N GLY A 366 -14.74 -12.61 -48.07
CA GLY A 366 -15.85 -13.14 -47.29
C GLY A 366 -15.65 -12.91 -45.79
N MET A 367 -16.67 -12.37 -45.15
CA MET A 367 -16.76 -12.22 -43.69
C MET A 367 -17.33 -13.48 -43.05
N THR A 368 -16.97 -13.73 -41.79
CA THR A 368 -17.65 -14.72 -40.95
C THR A 368 -19.00 -14.18 -40.52
N THR A 369 -20.06 -14.99 -40.65
CA THR A 369 -21.42 -14.63 -40.22
C THR A 369 -21.86 -15.36 -38.95
N SER A 370 -22.48 -14.63 -38.01
CA SER A 370 -22.96 -15.14 -36.72
C SER A 370 -24.41 -14.74 -36.45
N ALA A 371 -25.15 -15.56 -35.69
CA ALA A 371 -26.49 -15.19 -35.20
C ALA A 371 -26.42 -14.13 -34.09
N GLU A 372 -25.43 -14.27 -33.20
CA GLU A 372 -25.22 -13.39 -32.04
C GLU A 372 -24.32 -12.19 -32.39
N PRO A 373 -24.50 -11.04 -31.71
CA PRO A 373 -23.63 -9.87 -31.89
C PRO A 373 -22.19 -10.21 -31.52
N PRO A 374 -21.18 -9.85 -32.33
CA PRO A 374 -19.78 -10.25 -32.13
C PRO A 374 -19.07 -9.51 -30.97
N ASP A 375 -19.83 -8.90 -30.07
CA ASP A 375 -19.39 -8.37 -28.77
C ASP A 375 -19.75 -9.33 -27.61
N GLU A 376 -20.54 -10.39 -27.87
CA GLU A 376 -20.49 -11.63 -27.10
C GLU A 376 -19.31 -12.49 -27.59
N LEU A 377 -18.11 -12.25 -27.01
CA LEU A 377 -16.94 -13.15 -26.93
C LEU A 377 -16.81 -14.23 -28.01
N ASP A 378 -16.30 -13.87 -29.19
CA ASP A 378 -16.09 -14.82 -30.28
C ASP A 378 -14.60 -15.00 -30.62
N ALA A 379 -14.02 -16.06 -30.02
CA ALA A 379 -12.60 -16.43 -29.85
C ALA A 379 -11.94 -16.03 -28.50
N ASP A 380 -12.27 -16.76 -27.42
CA ASP A 380 -11.30 -17.38 -26.45
C ASP A 380 -11.99 -17.97 -25.19
N SER A 381 -13.25 -17.62 -24.89
CA SER A 381 -13.95 -18.11 -23.69
C SER A 381 -14.42 -19.57 -23.79
N VAL A 382 -13.92 -20.45 -22.91
CA VAL A 382 -14.41 -21.83 -22.76
C VAL A 382 -15.64 -21.88 -21.85
N SER A 383 -16.82 -21.64 -22.43
CA SER A 383 -18.10 -21.66 -21.70
C SER A 383 -18.55 -23.08 -21.31
N VAL A 384 -18.32 -23.47 -20.04
CA VAL A 384 -18.61 -24.82 -19.52
C VAL A 384 -20.05 -24.93 -18.98
N PHE A 385 -21.01 -25.19 -19.86
CA PHE A 385 -22.38 -25.53 -19.45
C PHE A 385 -22.49 -27.01 -19.02
N GLY A 386 -22.85 -27.27 -17.76
CA GLY A 386 -23.01 -28.62 -17.22
C GLY A 386 -24.05 -28.70 -16.10
N PRO A 387 -24.90 -29.76 -16.05
CA PRO A 387 -26.00 -29.84 -15.09
C PRO A 387 -25.54 -30.34 -13.71
N GLY A 388 -25.83 -29.58 -12.66
CA GLY A 388 -25.91 -30.08 -11.28
C GLY A 388 -24.58 -30.37 -10.59
N SER A 389 -24.09 -29.42 -9.79
CA SER A 389 -23.06 -29.65 -8.75
C SER A 389 -21.71 -30.21 -9.24
N ALA A 390 -21.32 -29.88 -10.48
CA ALA A 390 -20.08 -30.36 -11.07
C ALA A 390 -18.80 -29.81 -10.39
N ARG A 391 -17.66 -30.42 -10.75
CA ARG A 391 -16.33 -29.78 -10.68
C ARG A 391 -15.98 -29.30 -12.07
N VAL A 392 -15.51 -28.07 -12.19
CA VAL A 392 -14.98 -27.53 -13.45
C VAL A 392 -13.47 -27.72 -13.45
N THR A 393 -12.92 -28.20 -14.56
CA THR A 393 -11.48 -28.39 -14.75
C THR A 393 -11.16 -27.92 -16.17
N VAL A 394 -10.31 -26.91 -16.27
CA VAL A 394 -9.88 -26.36 -17.56
C VAL A 394 -8.61 -27.10 -18.00
N TYR A 395 -8.50 -27.39 -19.29
CA TYR A 395 -7.40 -28.16 -19.87
C TYR A 395 -6.64 -27.30 -20.88
N ASP A 396 -5.32 -27.29 -20.78
CA ASP A 396 -4.48 -26.74 -21.84
C ASP A 396 -4.66 -27.56 -23.14
N ILE A 397 -4.85 -26.84 -24.24
CA ILE A 397 -5.02 -27.37 -25.61
C ILE A 397 -3.90 -26.92 -26.56
N SER A 398 -2.88 -26.18 -26.07
CA SER A 398 -1.74 -25.68 -26.85
C SER A 398 -1.07 -26.78 -27.68
N GLY A 399 -0.94 -27.98 -27.12
CA GLY A 399 -0.41 -29.18 -27.76
C GLY A 399 -1.23 -29.74 -28.95
N LEU A 400 -2.37 -29.13 -29.29
CA LEU A 400 -3.17 -29.44 -30.48
C LEU A 400 -2.87 -28.50 -31.67
N GLY A 401 -1.98 -27.51 -31.51
CA GLY A 401 -1.56 -26.61 -32.59
C GLY A 401 -2.51 -25.45 -32.88
N LEU A 402 -3.35 -25.06 -31.91
CA LEU A 402 -4.37 -24.02 -32.04
C LEU A 402 -3.89 -22.59 -31.71
N GLY A 403 -2.59 -22.42 -31.45
CA GLY A 403 -2.01 -21.14 -31.02
C GLY A 403 -2.12 -20.89 -29.50
N PRO A 404 -1.54 -19.78 -28.99
CA PRO A 404 -1.74 -19.33 -27.62
C PRO A 404 -3.11 -18.63 -27.48
N VAL A 405 -3.85 -18.99 -26.43
CA VAL A 405 -4.98 -18.19 -25.89
C VAL A 405 -4.38 -16.89 -25.35
N SER A 406 -4.76 -15.73 -25.89
CA SER A 406 -3.94 -14.53 -25.76
C SER A 406 -4.23 -13.68 -24.53
N ASP A 407 -5.51 -13.48 -24.17
CA ASP A 407 -5.89 -12.40 -23.25
C ASP A 407 -6.76 -12.83 -22.05
N MET A 408 -7.93 -13.46 -22.23
CA MET A 408 -8.86 -13.73 -21.10
C MET A 408 -9.70 -14.99 -21.25
N ILE A 409 -9.67 -15.87 -20.23
CA ILE A 409 -10.59 -17.01 -20.08
C ILE A 409 -11.82 -16.58 -19.26
N ASP A 410 -12.91 -16.16 -19.91
CA ASP A 410 -14.21 -15.96 -19.23
C ASP A 410 -14.93 -17.30 -19.01
N VAL A 411 -15.44 -17.50 -17.79
CA VAL A 411 -16.14 -18.71 -17.36
C VAL A 411 -17.50 -18.34 -16.78
N ARG A 412 -18.54 -18.46 -17.61
CA ARG A 412 -19.91 -18.01 -17.33
C ARG A 412 -20.80 -19.13 -16.77
N PHE A 413 -21.60 -18.85 -15.74
CA PHE A 413 -22.53 -19.83 -15.15
C PHE A 413 -23.88 -19.24 -14.70
N ASN A 414 -24.97 -19.93 -15.07
CA ASN A 414 -26.35 -19.50 -14.82
C ASN A 414 -26.96 -20.21 -13.59
N GLY A 415 -27.09 -19.48 -12.48
CA GLY A 415 -27.93 -19.80 -11.31
C GLY A 415 -27.49 -20.94 -10.39
N GLU A 416 -26.81 -21.97 -10.88
CA GLU A 416 -26.36 -23.11 -10.06
C GLU A 416 -25.02 -22.84 -9.35
N SER A 417 -24.84 -23.41 -8.15
CA SER A 417 -23.60 -23.30 -7.37
C SER A 417 -22.59 -24.40 -7.71
N ILE A 418 -21.32 -24.02 -7.83
CA ILE A 418 -20.20 -24.87 -8.25
C ILE A 418 -19.39 -25.34 -7.04
N SER A 419 -18.99 -26.61 -7.04
CA SER A 419 -18.21 -27.20 -5.93
C SER A 419 -16.73 -26.75 -5.93
N SER A 420 -16.07 -26.75 -7.09
CA SER A 420 -14.72 -26.22 -7.27
C SER A 420 -14.39 -25.98 -8.75
N ILE A 421 -13.64 -24.91 -9.03
CA ILE A 421 -12.93 -24.68 -10.28
C ILE A 421 -11.46 -25.08 -10.06
N ARG A 422 -10.84 -25.77 -11.02
CA ARG A 422 -9.41 -26.09 -11.02
C ARG A 422 -8.75 -25.68 -12.34
N LEU A 423 -7.67 -24.91 -12.22
CA LEU A 423 -6.69 -24.66 -13.28
C LEU A 423 -5.66 -25.79 -13.28
N LEU A 424 -5.10 -26.14 -14.43
CA LEU A 424 -4.09 -27.20 -14.58
C LEU A 424 -2.74 -26.61 -15.05
N PRO A 425 -1.61 -27.31 -14.83
CA PRO A 425 -0.32 -26.91 -15.39
C PRO A 425 -0.41 -26.70 -16.91
N GLY A 426 0.24 -25.63 -17.40
CA GLY A 426 0.25 -25.24 -18.82
C GLY A 426 -0.80 -24.18 -19.19
N MET A 427 -1.69 -23.78 -18.28
CA MET A 427 -2.78 -22.85 -18.60
C MET A 427 -2.93 -21.74 -17.56
N PRO A 428 -3.07 -20.46 -17.96
CA PRO A 428 -2.94 -19.89 -19.31
C PRO A 428 -1.47 -19.53 -19.64
N ALA A 429 -1.24 -18.81 -20.73
CA ALA A 429 0.07 -18.23 -21.08
C ALA A 429 0.43 -17.02 -20.19
N GLN A 430 1.69 -16.56 -20.25
CA GLN A 430 2.11 -15.29 -19.62
C GLN A 430 1.24 -14.13 -20.12
N GLY A 431 0.64 -13.37 -19.18
CA GLY A 431 -0.17 -12.18 -19.46
C GLY A 431 -1.66 -12.44 -19.66
N ALA A 432 -2.10 -13.70 -19.77
CA ALA A 432 -3.50 -14.03 -19.98
C ALA A 432 -4.25 -14.26 -18.64
N GLY A 433 -5.43 -13.64 -18.50
CA GLY A 433 -6.22 -13.64 -17.27
C GLY A 433 -7.44 -14.56 -17.27
N ILE A 434 -8.21 -14.48 -16.19
CA ILE A 434 -9.42 -15.30 -15.96
C ILE A 434 -10.56 -14.41 -15.46
N ALA A 435 -11.69 -14.42 -16.18
CA ALA A 435 -12.94 -13.81 -15.73
C ALA A 435 -13.92 -14.88 -15.21
N LEU A 436 -14.57 -14.63 -14.08
CA LEU A 436 -15.63 -15.48 -13.54
C LEU A 436 -16.94 -14.69 -13.40
N THR A 437 -17.91 -14.98 -14.26
CA THR A 437 -19.21 -14.30 -14.26
C THR A 437 -20.32 -15.29 -13.90
N SER A 438 -20.91 -15.16 -12.71
CA SER A 438 -21.91 -16.13 -12.23
C SER A 438 -22.98 -15.51 -11.31
N SER A 439 -24.19 -16.07 -11.40
CA SER A 439 -25.30 -15.79 -10.48
C SER A 439 -25.45 -16.83 -9.35
N GLY A 440 -24.66 -17.91 -9.38
CA GLY A 440 -24.52 -18.91 -8.32
C GLY A 440 -23.17 -18.80 -7.58
N SER A 441 -23.04 -19.51 -6.45
CA SER A 441 -21.82 -19.46 -5.60
C SER A 441 -20.74 -20.45 -6.02
N VAL A 442 -19.47 -20.12 -5.75
CA VAL A 442 -18.30 -20.97 -6.08
C VAL A 442 -17.60 -21.47 -4.81
N GLY A 443 -17.47 -22.79 -4.66
CA GLY A 443 -16.92 -23.44 -3.46
C GLY A 443 -15.41 -23.29 -3.28
N SER A 444 -14.62 -23.43 -4.35
CA SER A 444 -13.23 -22.94 -4.37
C SER A 444 -12.67 -22.78 -5.77
N VAL A 445 -11.95 -21.70 -6.04
CA VAL A 445 -11.00 -21.60 -7.17
C VAL A 445 -9.65 -22.14 -6.70
N ARG A 446 -9.01 -23.02 -7.48
CA ARG A 446 -7.72 -23.62 -7.16
C ARG A 446 -6.80 -23.68 -8.37
N ASP A 447 -5.63 -23.09 -8.23
CA ASP A 447 -4.52 -23.28 -9.14
C ASP A 447 -3.80 -24.62 -8.87
N ALA A 448 -3.20 -25.18 -9.92
CA ALA A 448 -2.31 -26.34 -9.86
C ALA A 448 -1.02 -26.16 -10.70
N ARG A 449 -0.77 -24.96 -11.24
CA ARG A 449 0.50 -24.53 -11.82
C ARG A 449 1.64 -24.63 -10.79
N GLY A 450 2.89 -24.58 -11.28
CA GLY A 450 4.09 -24.42 -10.45
C GLY A 450 4.43 -22.94 -10.24
N ALA A 451 5.49 -22.67 -9.46
CA ALA A 451 5.95 -21.32 -9.17
C ALA A 451 6.36 -20.56 -10.44
N ASP A 452 7.07 -21.22 -11.37
CA ASP A 452 7.56 -20.65 -12.64
C ASP A 452 6.45 -20.36 -13.69
N ALA A 453 5.19 -20.28 -13.27
CA ALA A 453 4.06 -20.07 -14.18
C ALA A 453 3.68 -18.60 -14.29
N GLY A 454 3.58 -18.15 -15.54
CA GLY A 454 3.34 -16.76 -15.91
C GLY A 454 2.12 -16.08 -15.32
N ASP A 455 2.12 -14.77 -15.43
CA ASP A 455 1.34 -13.91 -14.56
C ASP A 455 -0.13 -13.84 -15.00
N LEU A 456 -1.05 -13.84 -14.03
CA LEU A 456 -2.48 -13.72 -14.28
C LEU A 456 -2.97 -12.32 -13.92
N SER A 457 -3.92 -11.82 -14.70
CA SER A 457 -4.99 -10.99 -14.15
C SER A 457 -6.18 -11.89 -13.72
N PHE A 458 -6.86 -11.53 -12.64
CA PHE A 458 -8.10 -12.18 -12.23
C PHE A 458 -9.24 -11.16 -12.18
N LEU A 459 -10.42 -11.55 -12.63
CA LEU A 459 -11.65 -10.75 -12.59
C LEU A 459 -12.82 -11.62 -12.10
N ILE A 460 -13.56 -11.18 -11.09
CA ILE A 460 -14.79 -11.86 -10.64
C ILE A 460 -15.95 -10.87 -10.65
N SER A 461 -17.05 -11.23 -11.31
CA SER A 461 -18.24 -10.40 -11.46
C SER A 461 -19.46 -11.12 -10.92
N ASN A 462 -20.16 -10.48 -9.96
CA ASN A 462 -21.43 -10.91 -9.34
C ASN A 462 -21.44 -12.28 -8.60
N ALA A 463 -20.38 -13.08 -8.65
CA ALA A 463 -20.35 -14.45 -8.13
C ALA A 463 -19.83 -14.54 -6.67
N PRO A 464 -20.62 -15.06 -5.71
CA PRO A 464 -20.14 -15.26 -4.34
C PRO A 464 -19.14 -16.42 -4.23
N VAL A 465 -17.85 -16.10 -4.07
CA VAL A 465 -16.75 -17.10 -3.98
C VAL A 465 -16.32 -17.33 -2.54
N ASN A 466 -16.24 -18.60 -2.13
CA ASN A 466 -15.81 -18.97 -0.78
C ASN A 466 -14.28 -18.91 -0.62
N LEU A 467 -13.53 -19.68 -1.40
CA LEU A 467 -12.07 -19.80 -1.29
C LEU A 467 -11.39 -19.60 -2.64
N ILE A 468 -10.35 -18.77 -2.68
CA ILE A 468 -9.38 -18.72 -3.78
C ILE A 468 -8.03 -19.21 -3.25
N GLN A 469 -7.37 -20.14 -3.96
CA GLN A 469 -5.98 -20.52 -3.70
C GLN A 469 -5.19 -20.57 -5.02
N LEU A 470 -4.28 -19.61 -5.23
CA LEU A 470 -3.38 -19.53 -6.39
C LEU A 470 -1.95 -20.02 -6.05
N ARG A 471 -1.18 -20.44 -7.06
CA ARG A 471 0.08 -21.20 -6.86
C ARG A 471 1.28 -20.78 -7.71
N GLY A 472 1.05 -20.18 -8.87
CA GLY A 472 2.06 -19.28 -9.48
C GLY A 472 1.88 -17.86 -8.97
N GLY A 473 2.83 -16.98 -9.31
CA GLY A 473 2.72 -15.54 -9.11
C GLY A 473 1.60 -14.90 -9.95
N ILE A 474 1.34 -13.62 -9.69
CA ILE A 474 0.32 -12.80 -10.35
C ILE A 474 0.68 -11.31 -10.38
N THR A 475 0.65 -10.72 -11.57
CA THR A 475 0.85 -9.26 -11.76
C THR A 475 -0.37 -8.42 -11.43
N GLY A 476 -1.56 -9.02 -11.29
CA GLY A 476 -2.77 -8.24 -11.04
C GLY A 476 -3.98 -9.04 -10.54
N PHE A 477 -4.77 -8.46 -9.62
CA PHE A 477 -5.86 -9.20 -8.99
C PHE A 477 -7.08 -8.35 -8.60
N ASN A 478 -8.04 -8.23 -9.52
CA ASN A 478 -9.23 -7.39 -9.35
C ASN A 478 -10.49 -8.22 -9.04
N LEU A 479 -11.11 -8.03 -7.88
CA LEU A 479 -12.33 -8.75 -7.50
C LEU A 479 -13.56 -7.85 -7.49
N ASN A 480 -14.09 -7.49 -8.66
CA ASN A 480 -15.37 -6.79 -8.84
C ASN A 480 -16.65 -7.58 -8.41
N GLY A 481 -16.56 -8.40 -7.37
CA GLY A 481 -17.60 -9.32 -6.91
C GLY A 481 -17.44 -9.75 -5.45
N GLN A 482 -18.50 -10.29 -4.86
CA GLN A 482 -18.51 -10.59 -3.41
C GLN A 482 -17.67 -11.82 -3.05
N LEU A 483 -16.59 -11.61 -2.29
CA LEU A 483 -15.89 -12.72 -1.64
C LEU A 483 -16.51 -13.05 -0.25
N VAL A 484 -16.50 -14.34 0.14
CA VAL A 484 -17.29 -14.84 1.27
C VAL A 484 -16.48 -15.60 2.33
N ALA A 485 -15.30 -16.16 2.03
CA ALA A 485 -14.46 -16.76 3.07
C ALA A 485 -12.96 -16.44 3.07
N GLY A 486 -12.21 -16.52 1.96
CA GLY A 486 -10.79 -16.16 1.99
C GLY A 486 -10.00 -16.36 0.69
N ILE A 487 -8.78 -15.82 0.69
CA ILE A 487 -7.84 -15.80 -0.43
C ILE A 487 -6.48 -16.28 0.06
N GLN A 488 -5.81 -17.12 -0.73
CA GLN A 488 -4.44 -17.54 -0.51
C GLN A 488 -3.65 -17.49 -1.83
N PHE A 489 -2.45 -16.93 -1.78
CA PHE A 489 -1.45 -16.97 -2.85
C PHE A 489 -0.23 -17.67 -2.25
N ASP A 490 0.25 -18.75 -2.87
CA ASP A 490 1.37 -19.53 -2.33
C ASP A 490 2.75 -18.86 -2.64
N GLU A 491 2.83 -17.92 -3.61
CA GLU A 491 4.03 -17.20 -4.08
C GLU A 491 3.83 -15.64 -4.04
N ASP A 492 4.62 -14.86 -4.82
CA ASP A 492 4.64 -13.39 -4.89
C ASP A 492 3.40 -12.76 -5.60
N ILE A 493 3.20 -11.44 -5.40
CA ILE A 493 2.25 -10.57 -6.12
C ILE A 493 2.95 -9.25 -6.52
N ASP A 494 2.90 -8.86 -7.79
CA ASP A 494 3.61 -7.70 -8.32
C ASP A 494 2.76 -6.83 -9.26
N GLY A 495 2.00 -5.89 -8.70
CA GLY A 495 1.35 -4.82 -9.48
C GLY A 495 2.36 -4.00 -10.30
N ASP A 496 2.02 -3.66 -11.54
CA ASP A 496 2.98 -3.17 -12.55
C ASP A 496 3.64 -1.81 -12.24
N GLY A 497 3.03 -1.03 -11.34
CA GLY A 497 3.56 0.24 -10.83
C GLY A 497 3.25 1.46 -11.69
N ASP A 498 2.41 1.35 -12.71
CA ASP A 498 2.10 2.47 -13.62
C ASP A 498 0.82 3.23 -13.25
N PHE A 499 0.80 4.55 -13.50
CA PHE A 499 -0.12 5.50 -12.83
C PHE A 499 -1.59 5.48 -13.32
N PHE A 500 -2.02 4.40 -13.97
CA PHE A 500 -3.37 4.19 -14.50
C PHE A 500 -3.92 2.77 -14.29
N ASP A 501 -3.18 1.87 -13.63
CA ASP A 501 -3.55 0.45 -13.55
C ASP A 501 -4.79 0.16 -12.67
N LEU A 502 -5.46 -0.95 -12.99
CA LEU A 502 -6.69 -1.46 -12.40
C LEU A 502 -6.47 -2.65 -11.43
N THR A 503 -5.23 -3.01 -11.08
CA THR A 503 -4.93 -4.34 -10.50
C THR A 503 -4.26 -4.39 -9.13
N SER A 504 -4.47 -3.35 -8.31
CA SER A 504 -4.44 -3.50 -6.84
C SER A 504 -5.41 -4.60 -6.36
N ILE A 505 -5.20 -5.17 -5.16
CA ILE A 505 -6.13 -6.15 -4.56
C ILE A 505 -7.42 -5.43 -4.15
N PHE A 506 -8.30 -5.21 -5.13
CA PHE A 506 -9.54 -4.46 -4.97
C PHE A 506 -10.72 -5.39 -4.69
N VAL A 507 -11.42 -5.15 -3.58
CA VAL A 507 -12.66 -5.85 -3.22
C VAL A 507 -13.73 -4.83 -2.84
N PRO A 508 -14.68 -4.50 -3.74
CA PRO A 508 -15.63 -3.39 -3.56
C PRO A 508 -16.76 -3.71 -2.57
N SER A 509 -17.07 -4.99 -2.34
CA SER A 509 -17.95 -5.47 -1.27
C SER A 509 -17.73 -6.96 -0.99
N GLY A 510 -18.03 -7.43 0.23
CA GLY A 510 -17.92 -8.84 0.62
C GLY A 510 -17.00 -9.08 1.82
N ARG A 511 -17.22 -10.18 2.55
CA ARG A 511 -16.53 -10.45 3.83
C ARG A 511 -15.38 -11.45 3.66
N ILE A 512 -14.17 -10.99 3.90
CA ILE A 512 -12.94 -11.79 3.79
C ILE A 512 -12.48 -12.23 5.19
N ASN A 513 -12.49 -13.53 5.52
CA ASN A 513 -11.98 -13.97 6.84
C ASN A 513 -10.46 -14.04 6.89
N SER A 514 -9.79 -14.27 5.75
CA SER A 514 -8.34 -14.18 5.63
C SER A 514 -7.87 -13.93 4.19
N ILE A 515 -6.89 -13.05 4.04
CA ILE A 515 -5.93 -13.02 2.92
C ILE A 515 -4.60 -13.59 3.44
N HIS A 516 -3.93 -14.43 2.66
CA HIS A 516 -2.56 -14.89 2.89
C HIS A 516 -1.76 -14.86 1.59
N ILE A 517 -0.62 -14.18 1.60
CA ILE A 517 0.37 -14.12 0.52
C ILE A 517 1.65 -14.78 1.05
N GLY A 518 2.15 -15.77 0.31
CA GLY A 518 3.32 -16.58 0.69
C GLY A 518 4.65 -15.90 0.36
N GLY A 519 4.69 -15.17 -0.75
CA GLY A 519 5.83 -14.37 -1.18
C GLY A 519 5.72 -12.89 -0.82
N ASP A 520 6.37 -12.07 -1.64
CA ASP A 520 6.38 -10.61 -1.61
C ASP A 520 5.07 -10.00 -2.17
N LEU A 521 4.86 -8.70 -1.95
CA LEU A 521 3.70 -7.93 -2.41
C LEU A 521 4.13 -6.51 -2.84
N GLY A 522 3.87 -6.16 -4.10
CA GLY A 522 3.84 -4.81 -4.62
C GLY A 522 2.46 -4.44 -5.20
N GLY A 523 2.11 -3.16 -5.15
CA GLY A 523 0.78 -2.67 -5.54
C GLY A 523 -0.25 -2.70 -4.38
N ASP A 524 -1.21 -1.77 -4.43
CA ASP A 524 -2.09 -1.46 -3.31
C ASP A 524 -3.06 -2.60 -2.91
N VAL A 525 -3.63 -2.49 -1.72
CA VAL A 525 -4.63 -3.45 -1.19
C VAL A 525 -5.86 -2.69 -0.69
N VAL A 526 -6.91 -2.65 -1.51
CA VAL A 526 -8.10 -1.80 -1.32
C VAL A 526 -9.33 -2.67 -1.01
N LEU A 527 -9.61 -2.87 0.27
CA LEU A 527 -10.69 -3.71 0.77
C LEU A 527 -11.81 -2.83 1.33
N ASN A 528 -12.86 -2.58 0.55
CA ASN A 528 -13.95 -1.68 0.96
C ASN A 528 -14.75 -2.22 2.15
N ASP A 529 -14.92 -3.54 2.24
CA ASP A 529 -15.50 -4.24 3.39
C ASP A 529 -14.41 -4.84 4.29
N GLY A 530 -14.73 -5.01 5.58
CA GLY A 530 -13.76 -5.44 6.59
C GLY A 530 -13.22 -6.87 6.39
N ALA A 531 -11.90 -6.99 6.20
CA ALA A 531 -11.18 -8.25 6.32
C ALA A 531 -10.87 -8.59 7.79
N PHE A 532 -10.90 -9.87 8.17
CA PHE A 532 -10.58 -10.27 9.56
C PHE A 532 -9.11 -10.65 9.78
N ARG A 533 -8.41 -11.07 8.73
CA ARG A 533 -6.97 -11.37 8.76
C ARG A 533 -6.30 -11.02 7.44
N ILE A 534 -5.12 -10.41 7.50
CA ILE A 534 -4.19 -10.27 6.38
C ILE A 534 -2.86 -10.87 6.83
N ARG A 535 -2.23 -11.66 5.95
CA ARG A 535 -0.87 -12.17 6.14
C ARG A 535 -0.06 -12.00 4.86
N VAL A 536 1.08 -11.35 4.93
CA VAL A 536 2.17 -11.42 3.94
C VAL A 536 3.36 -12.05 4.64
N ASP A 537 4.00 -13.04 4.02
CA ASP A 537 5.20 -13.69 4.57
C ASP A 537 6.50 -13.11 4.01
N GLY A 538 6.49 -12.62 2.77
CA GLY A 538 7.58 -11.86 2.14
C GLY A 538 7.55 -10.35 2.40
N MET A 539 8.24 -9.60 1.56
CA MET A 539 8.40 -8.16 1.60
C MET A 539 7.17 -7.43 1.02
N THR A 540 6.71 -6.36 1.68
CA THR A 540 5.71 -5.43 1.15
C THR A 540 6.42 -4.11 0.80
N SER A 541 6.38 -3.69 -0.46
CA SER A 541 7.11 -2.49 -0.92
C SER A 541 6.28 -1.64 -1.86
N ASN A 542 6.15 -0.34 -1.58
CA ASN A 542 5.28 0.59 -2.34
C ASN A 542 3.82 0.09 -2.36
N VAL A 543 3.22 -0.06 -1.17
CA VAL A 543 1.87 -0.60 -0.98
C VAL A 543 1.08 0.25 0.01
N ASP A 544 -0.03 0.85 -0.44
CA ASP A 544 -1.03 1.42 0.45
C ASP A 544 -2.17 0.42 0.72
N PHE A 545 -2.31 0.04 2.00
CA PHE A 545 -3.42 -0.79 2.47
C PHE A 545 -4.61 0.11 2.85
N VAL A 546 -5.67 0.14 2.03
CA VAL A 546 -6.89 0.92 2.25
C VAL A 546 -8.04 0.00 2.68
N LEU A 547 -8.49 0.10 3.92
CA LEU A 547 -9.17 -1.01 4.61
C LEU A 547 -10.45 -0.61 5.37
N GLY A 548 -11.62 -0.95 4.83
CA GLY A 548 -12.91 -0.96 5.52
C GLY A 548 -13.87 0.21 5.23
N MET A 549 -13.60 1.02 4.20
CA MET A 549 -14.25 2.32 3.93
C MET A 549 -15.78 2.29 3.67
N GLN A 550 -16.40 1.12 3.50
CA GLN A 550 -17.87 0.97 3.38
C GLN A 550 -18.55 0.48 4.67
N GLY A 551 -17.78 0.17 5.73
CA GLY A 551 -18.25 0.21 7.12
C GLY A 551 -19.19 -0.89 7.64
N ILE A 552 -19.43 -1.99 6.91
CA ILE A 552 -20.42 -3.02 7.31
C ILE A 552 -19.89 -4.02 8.37
N ASP A 553 -18.57 -4.07 8.63
CA ASP A 553 -17.98 -4.98 9.62
C ASP A 553 -16.87 -4.32 10.44
N THR A 554 -17.19 -3.97 11.69
CA THR A 554 -16.30 -3.27 12.64
C THR A 554 -15.49 -4.23 13.53
N ARG A 555 -15.45 -5.54 13.23
CA ARG A 555 -14.69 -6.53 14.01
C ARG A 555 -13.18 -6.29 13.85
N PRO A 556 -12.40 -6.21 14.95
CA PRO A 556 -10.99 -5.89 14.86
C PRO A 556 -10.14 -6.87 14.01
N MET A 557 -9.39 -6.33 13.04
CA MET A 557 -8.57 -7.06 12.07
C MET A 557 -7.26 -7.59 12.69
N ASN A 558 -6.66 -8.64 12.11
CA ASN A 558 -5.31 -9.08 12.46
C ASN A 558 -4.40 -9.04 11.23
N MET A 559 -3.36 -8.22 11.24
CA MET A 559 -2.39 -8.08 10.16
C MET A 559 -1.03 -8.65 10.58
N GLN A 560 -0.44 -9.46 9.72
CA GLN A 560 0.95 -9.89 9.82
C GLN A 560 1.63 -9.61 8.48
N LEU A 561 2.70 -8.84 8.47
CA LEU A 561 3.51 -8.55 7.29
C LEU A 561 4.91 -9.16 7.49
N GLY A 562 5.66 -9.37 6.42
CA GLY A 562 7.08 -9.68 6.49
C GLY A 562 7.88 -8.40 6.69
N ARG A 563 8.73 -8.04 5.73
CA ARG A 563 9.51 -6.79 5.76
C ARG A 563 8.74 -5.68 5.04
N VAL A 564 8.57 -4.53 5.67
CA VAL A 564 7.81 -3.41 5.11
C VAL A 564 8.76 -2.28 4.71
N THR A 565 8.63 -1.79 3.48
CA THR A 565 9.32 -0.61 2.94
C THR A 565 8.31 0.30 2.26
N ASP A 566 8.39 1.61 2.54
CA ASP A 566 7.71 2.65 1.75
C ASP A 566 6.21 2.32 1.54
N SER A 567 5.48 2.07 2.63
CA SER A 567 4.11 1.50 2.59
C SER A 567 3.23 2.02 3.73
N SER A 568 1.98 2.40 3.44
CA SER A 568 1.04 2.92 4.45
C SER A 568 -0.13 1.97 4.75
N ILE A 569 -0.81 2.21 5.87
CA ILE A 569 -2.10 1.58 6.21
C ILE A 569 -3.10 2.68 6.56
N ILE A 570 -4.22 2.74 5.83
CA ILE A 570 -5.36 3.59 6.12
C ILE A 570 -6.55 2.67 6.38
N SER A 571 -7.08 2.64 7.60
CA SER A 571 -8.20 1.74 7.94
C SER A 571 -9.26 2.34 8.85
N ASP A 572 -10.52 2.29 8.43
CA ASP A 572 -11.68 2.63 9.27
C ASP A 572 -12.04 1.53 10.29
N VAL A 573 -11.27 0.43 10.34
CA VAL A 573 -11.45 -0.69 11.27
C VAL A 573 -10.28 -0.76 12.25
N ARG A 574 -10.57 -1.04 13.53
CA ARG A 574 -9.54 -1.21 14.57
C ARG A 574 -8.67 -2.44 14.31
N ILE A 575 -7.37 -2.36 14.56
CA ILE A 575 -6.46 -3.50 14.39
C ILE A 575 -6.21 -4.19 15.74
N ALA A 576 -6.57 -5.47 15.85
CA ALA A 576 -6.32 -6.28 17.05
C ALA A 576 -4.84 -6.62 17.25
N ASN A 577 -4.16 -7.03 16.17
CA ASN A 577 -2.72 -7.29 16.17
C ASN A 577 -2.18 -6.86 14.80
N LEU A 578 -1.26 -5.90 14.78
CA LEU A 578 -0.38 -5.57 13.66
C LEU A 578 1.00 -6.13 13.99
N THR A 579 1.53 -7.00 13.15
CA THR A 579 2.87 -7.59 13.30
C THR A 579 3.65 -7.39 12.01
N ALA A 580 4.92 -7.02 12.10
CA ALA A 580 5.85 -7.01 10.96
C ALA A 580 7.21 -7.56 11.41
N VAL A 581 8.05 -7.99 10.47
CA VAL A 581 9.44 -8.34 10.73
C VAL A 581 10.26 -7.06 10.95
N GLU A 582 10.15 -6.09 10.04
CA GLU A 582 10.78 -4.77 10.07
C GLU A 582 9.89 -3.78 9.30
N TRP A 583 9.96 -2.49 9.63
CA TRP A 583 9.29 -1.42 8.91
C TRP A 583 10.26 -0.26 8.69
N VAL A 584 10.62 0.00 7.45
CA VAL A 584 11.66 0.96 7.06
C VAL A 584 11.28 1.74 5.80
N ASN A 585 10.77 2.95 5.99
CA ASN A 585 10.83 4.02 4.99
C ASN A 585 12.29 4.25 4.54
N LEU A 586 12.50 4.24 3.22
CA LEU A 586 13.75 4.42 2.47
C LEU A 586 13.68 5.62 1.51
N ASP A 587 12.51 5.96 0.96
CA ASP A 587 12.35 7.04 -0.02
C ASP A 587 12.30 8.46 0.60
N GLY A 588 11.96 8.54 1.89
CA GLY A 588 11.88 9.78 2.68
C GLY A 588 10.51 10.46 2.71
N THR A 589 9.52 9.96 1.97
CA THR A 589 8.10 10.26 2.22
C THR A 589 7.66 9.50 3.47
N ARG A 590 6.74 10.03 4.29
CA ARG A 590 6.39 9.35 5.55
C ARG A 590 5.30 8.30 5.33
N ASP A 591 5.65 7.02 5.47
CA ASP A 591 4.70 5.93 5.76
C ASP A 591 3.73 6.34 6.88
N ILE A 592 2.42 6.14 6.69
CA ILE A 592 1.40 6.48 7.68
C ILE A 592 0.60 5.22 8.08
N ILE A 593 0.37 5.04 9.38
CA ILE A 593 -0.61 4.08 9.90
C ILE A 593 -1.78 4.84 10.54
N GLU A 594 -2.86 5.05 9.79
CA GLU A 594 -4.12 5.63 10.28
C GLU A 594 -5.16 4.53 10.60
N THR A 595 -5.67 4.51 11.84
CA THR A 595 -6.77 3.61 12.26
C THR A 595 -7.43 4.01 13.58
N PRO A 596 -8.73 3.73 13.80
CA PRO A 596 -9.42 3.94 15.08
C PRO A 596 -8.83 3.23 16.32
N GLY A 597 -7.78 2.42 16.19
CA GLY A 597 -6.97 1.96 17.32
C GLY A 597 -6.28 0.62 17.12
N VAL A 598 -5.15 0.40 17.81
CA VAL A 598 -4.31 -0.79 17.66
C VAL A 598 -4.13 -1.51 19.00
N ASN A 599 -4.78 -2.65 19.22
CA ASN A 599 -4.63 -3.39 20.49
C ASN A 599 -3.19 -3.91 20.68
N ARG A 600 -2.52 -4.34 19.61
CA ARG A 600 -1.10 -4.67 19.65
C ARG A 600 -0.38 -4.31 18.35
N LEU A 601 0.72 -3.58 18.46
CA LEU A 601 1.76 -3.50 17.43
C LEU A 601 2.97 -4.33 17.88
N THR A 602 3.58 -5.11 16.99
CA THR A 602 4.80 -5.87 17.28
C THR A 602 5.70 -5.99 16.04
N ILE A 603 6.83 -5.29 16.04
CA ILE A 603 7.90 -5.45 15.06
C ILE A 603 8.91 -6.46 15.63
N THR A 604 9.17 -7.58 14.94
CA THR A 604 9.85 -8.75 15.54
C THR A 604 11.35 -8.82 15.30
N GLY A 605 11.84 -8.29 14.19
CA GLY A 605 13.11 -8.66 13.58
C GLY A 605 13.14 -10.12 13.12
N ASP A 606 14.21 -10.50 12.42
CA ASP A 606 14.68 -11.88 12.33
C ASP A 606 16.21 -11.95 12.46
N ARG A 607 16.64 -12.55 13.57
CA ARG A 607 18.06 -12.77 13.89
C ARG A 607 18.73 -13.85 13.03
N ARG A 608 17.99 -14.60 12.21
CA ARG A 608 18.56 -15.54 11.23
C ARG A 608 18.88 -14.83 9.92
N ALA A 609 17.99 -13.98 9.43
CA ALA A 609 18.22 -13.09 8.29
C ALA A 609 19.18 -11.91 8.59
N GLY A 610 19.38 -11.57 9.87
CA GLY A 610 20.18 -10.40 10.28
C GLY A 610 19.39 -9.10 10.30
N ILE A 611 18.06 -9.19 10.39
CA ILE A 611 17.12 -8.06 10.42
C ILE A 611 16.84 -7.72 11.89
N ASP A 612 17.20 -6.51 12.33
CA ASP A 612 17.02 -6.08 13.73
C ASP A 612 15.55 -5.86 14.11
N GLY A 613 14.70 -5.51 13.13
CA GLY A 613 13.28 -5.24 13.35
C GLY A 613 13.03 -3.80 13.76
N ASN A 614 13.54 -2.88 12.94
CA ASN A 614 13.39 -1.44 13.12
C ASN A 614 11.97 -0.96 12.76
N PHE A 615 11.61 0.23 13.24
CA PHE A 615 10.34 0.88 12.93
C PHE A 615 10.56 2.35 12.53
N ASN A 616 10.20 2.69 11.31
CA ASN A 616 10.25 4.05 10.74
C ASN A 616 8.96 4.32 9.95
N ALA A 617 7.87 4.65 10.68
CA ALA A 617 6.58 5.05 10.12
C ALA A 617 5.82 5.95 11.11
N ASP A 618 5.06 6.92 10.61
CA ASP A 618 4.13 7.71 11.42
C ASP A 618 2.87 6.91 11.75
N MET A 619 2.16 7.31 12.81
CA MET A 619 0.92 6.65 13.21
C MET A 619 -0.10 7.66 13.74
N ILE A 620 -1.27 7.70 13.10
CA ILE A 620 -2.36 8.62 13.39
C ILE A 620 -3.56 7.81 13.90
N LEU A 621 -3.69 7.67 15.21
CA LEU A 621 -4.83 6.99 15.81
C LEU A 621 -5.90 8.04 16.13
N SER A 622 -6.73 8.33 15.11
CA SER A 622 -7.87 9.24 15.14
C SER A 622 -9.16 8.49 15.54
N ASN A 623 -10.09 9.14 16.24
CA ASN A 623 -11.33 8.48 16.69
C ASN A 623 -12.53 8.79 15.77
N GLN A 624 -12.62 8.08 14.65
CA GLN A 624 -13.78 8.10 13.74
C GLN A 624 -15.13 7.87 14.45
N ASP A 625 -15.18 7.00 15.48
CA ASP A 625 -16.45 6.58 16.11
C ASP A 625 -16.94 7.49 17.25
N GLY A 626 -16.09 8.37 17.78
CA GLY A 626 -16.43 9.30 18.86
C GLY A 626 -16.76 8.65 20.21
N LEU A 627 -16.74 7.32 20.32
CA LEU A 627 -17.27 6.54 21.44
C LEU A 627 -16.20 5.73 22.19
N SER A 628 -15.04 5.45 21.58
CA SER A 628 -13.93 4.76 22.25
C SER A 628 -12.57 5.33 21.86
N PRO A 629 -11.70 5.72 22.81
CA PRO A 629 -10.44 6.39 22.51
C PRO A 629 -9.53 5.56 21.59
N ALA A 630 -8.87 6.24 20.67
CA ALA A 630 -7.99 5.63 19.68
C ALA A 630 -6.60 5.43 20.31
N ALA A 631 -6.31 4.19 20.70
CA ALA A 631 -5.32 3.87 21.73
C ALA A 631 -4.45 2.66 21.33
N ILE A 632 -3.29 2.52 21.98
CA ILE A 632 -2.38 1.38 21.78
C ILE A 632 -2.25 0.57 23.07
N SER A 633 -2.88 -0.62 23.16
CA SER A 633 -2.79 -1.40 24.40
C SER A 633 -1.38 -1.99 24.64
N ARG A 634 -0.63 -2.33 23.58
CA ARG A 634 0.80 -2.65 23.66
C ARG A 634 1.54 -2.46 22.33
N MET A 635 2.64 -1.72 22.33
CA MET A 635 3.62 -1.67 21.25
C MET A 635 4.91 -2.39 21.64
N ILE A 636 5.47 -3.17 20.72
CA ILE A 636 6.80 -3.79 20.83
C ILE A 636 7.57 -3.51 19.53
N VAL A 637 8.77 -2.95 19.64
CA VAL A 637 9.76 -2.87 18.57
C VAL A 637 11.01 -3.60 19.07
N ARG A 638 11.63 -4.46 18.25
CA ARG A 638 12.83 -5.22 18.64
C ARG A 638 14.14 -4.51 18.25
N GLY A 639 14.16 -3.85 17.10
CA GLY A 639 15.22 -2.94 16.69
C GLY A 639 15.01 -1.54 17.28
N VAL A 640 15.48 -0.54 16.54
CA VAL A 640 15.31 0.88 16.87
C VAL A 640 13.98 1.38 16.31
N MET A 641 13.29 2.22 17.09
CA MET A 641 12.20 3.06 16.58
C MET A 641 12.78 4.43 16.22
N SER A 642 12.59 4.91 14.99
CA SER A 642 13.27 6.12 14.52
C SER A 642 12.47 6.99 13.55
N ASN A 643 12.66 8.30 13.63
CA ASN A 643 12.07 9.32 12.74
C ASN A 643 10.52 9.35 12.68
N SER A 644 9.86 8.70 13.65
CA SER A 644 8.42 8.46 13.67
C SER A 644 7.67 9.45 14.56
N GLU A 645 6.49 9.90 14.12
CA GLU A 645 5.54 10.69 14.90
C GLU A 645 4.23 9.90 15.16
N LEU A 646 3.90 9.74 16.44
CA LEU A 646 2.69 9.06 16.92
C LEU A 646 1.69 10.10 17.45
N LEU A 647 0.54 10.23 16.80
CA LEU A 647 -0.56 11.13 17.17
C LEU A 647 -1.76 10.30 17.63
N LEU A 648 -2.08 10.30 18.93
CA LEU A 648 -3.00 9.33 19.54
C LEU A 648 -4.13 9.99 20.33
N GLY A 649 -5.38 9.79 19.91
CA GLY A 649 -6.59 10.16 20.66
C GLY A 649 -6.87 9.28 21.90
N GLY A 650 -5.82 8.77 22.56
CA GLY A 650 -5.90 7.72 23.56
C GLY A 650 -4.56 7.29 24.15
N ASN A 651 -4.60 6.35 25.11
CA ASN A 651 -3.47 5.96 25.96
C ASN A 651 -2.56 4.91 25.31
N ILE A 652 -1.25 4.91 25.64
CA ILE A 652 -0.33 3.80 25.35
C ILE A 652 -0.21 2.88 26.58
N GLY A 653 -0.86 1.73 26.57
CA GLY A 653 -0.84 0.79 27.69
C GLY A 653 0.56 0.29 28.06
N THR A 654 1.41 0.01 27.06
CA THR A 654 2.85 -0.25 27.24
C THR A 654 3.60 -0.08 25.92
N LEU A 655 4.68 0.70 25.90
CA LEU A 655 5.67 0.72 24.81
C LEU A 655 6.93 -0.05 25.23
N ILE A 656 7.40 -0.96 24.38
CA ILE A 656 8.71 -1.60 24.46
C ILE A 656 9.46 -1.32 23.16
N ALA A 657 10.67 -0.77 23.24
CA ALA A 657 11.57 -0.57 22.10
C ALA A 657 12.97 -1.09 22.47
N ASP A 658 13.24 -2.37 22.21
CA ASP A 658 14.44 -3.05 22.74
C ASP A 658 15.75 -2.42 22.23
N GLY A 659 15.82 -2.02 20.96
CA GLY A 659 16.98 -1.34 20.38
C GLY A 659 17.07 0.16 20.70
N GLY A 660 15.96 0.79 21.12
CA GLY A 660 15.92 2.21 21.51
C GLY A 660 14.92 3.07 20.73
N LEU A 661 14.91 4.36 21.03
CA LEU A 661 14.13 5.40 20.35
C LEU A 661 15.06 6.51 19.86
N ASN A 662 15.00 6.92 18.60
CA ASN A 662 15.85 7.97 18.06
C ASN A 662 15.08 8.95 17.15
N ASN A 663 15.02 10.24 17.51
CA ASN A 663 14.22 11.23 16.77
C ASN A 663 12.75 10.80 16.64
N VAL A 664 12.16 10.32 17.75
CA VAL A 664 10.75 9.89 17.81
C VAL A 664 9.93 10.96 18.54
N ARG A 665 8.70 11.19 18.09
CA ARG A 665 7.73 12.08 18.74
C ARG A 665 6.47 11.29 19.08
N ILE A 666 6.02 11.38 20.33
CA ILE A 666 4.75 10.78 20.77
C ILE A 666 3.89 11.87 21.38
N ASN A 667 2.70 12.07 20.82
CA ASN A 667 1.68 12.99 21.28
C ASN A 667 0.40 12.19 21.58
N SER A 668 -0.14 12.33 22.78
CA SER A 668 -1.31 11.56 23.22
C SER A 668 -2.23 12.38 24.12
N ASP A 669 -3.52 12.34 23.83
CA ASP A 669 -4.59 12.97 24.63
C ASP A 669 -4.80 12.32 26.01
N GLN A 670 -3.99 11.32 26.37
CA GLN A 670 -4.01 10.64 27.65
C GLN A 670 -2.57 10.47 28.17
N GLY A 671 -2.09 9.25 28.35
CA GLY A 671 -0.81 8.96 29.01
C GLY A 671 -0.20 7.65 28.53
N ILE A 672 0.79 7.16 29.27
CA ILE A 672 1.48 5.89 28.97
C ILE A 672 1.67 5.04 30.22
N GLY A 673 1.10 3.83 30.23
CA GLY A 673 1.12 2.93 31.39
C GLY A 673 2.53 2.45 31.77
N ALA A 674 3.38 2.19 30.77
CA ALA A 674 4.81 1.92 30.95
C ALA A 674 5.60 2.14 29.65
N LEU A 675 6.85 2.56 29.79
CA LEU A 675 7.86 2.59 28.74
C LEU A 675 9.05 1.71 29.14
N ARG A 676 9.49 0.82 28.25
CA ARG A 676 10.80 0.17 28.34
C ARG A 676 11.57 0.33 27.03
N ALA A 677 12.62 1.14 27.01
CA ALA A 677 13.48 1.32 25.84
C ALA A 677 14.93 0.84 26.09
N GLY A 678 15.68 0.67 25.00
CA GLY A 678 17.15 0.77 24.98
C GLY A 678 17.62 2.22 25.21
N PRO A 679 18.62 2.73 24.47
CA PRO A 679 18.93 4.17 24.44
C PRO A 679 17.73 4.99 23.96
N VAL A 680 17.63 6.24 24.40
CA VAL A 680 16.67 7.21 23.88
C VAL A 680 17.42 8.47 23.47
N SER A 681 17.24 8.94 22.24
CA SER A 681 17.89 10.15 21.72
C SER A 681 16.92 11.05 20.97
N ASN A 682 17.05 12.37 21.16
CA ASN A 682 16.26 13.40 20.47
C ASN A 682 14.73 13.15 20.48
N THR A 683 14.21 12.49 21.53
CA THR A 683 12.85 11.94 21.55
C THR A 683 11.93 12.76 22.45
N ILE A 684 10.77 13.16 21.92
CA ILE A 684 9.82 14.06 22.60
C ILE A 684 8.53 13.31 22.95
N PHE A 685 8.16 13.36 24.22
CA PHE A 685 6.89 12.83 24.73
C PHE A 685 5.98 13.97 25.19
N VAL A 686 4.74 13.98 24.70
CA VAL A 686 3.67 14.89 25.08
C VAL A 686 2.44 14.06 25.46
N PHE A 687 2.01 14.18 26.71
CA PHE A 687 0.91 13.40 27.28
C PHE A 687 -0.03 14.29 28.10
N ASN A 688 -1.29 14.38 27.69
CA ASN A 688 -2.34 15.08 28.45
C ASN A 688 -2.86 14.20 29.62
N GLY A 689 -1.96 13.64 30.44
CA GLY A 689 -2.27 12.64 31.46
C GLY A 689 -1.07 11.90 32.07
N ASP A 690 -1.36 10.81 32.78
CA ASP A 690 -0.39 10.06 33.61
C ASP A 690 0.68 9.28 32.81
N ILE A 691 1.96 9.55 33.08
CA ILE A 691 3.08 8.64 32.78
C ILE A 691 3.27 7.66 33.94
N GLY A 692 3.21 6.37 33.66
CA GLY A 692 3.49 5.29 34.59
C GLY A 692 4.99 5.05 34.82
N ASN A 693 5.45 3.84 34.54
CA ASN A 693 6.85 3.46 34.79
C ASN A 693 7.68 3.55 33.52
N VAL A 694 8.60 4.52 33.46
CA VAL A 694 9.62 4.64 32.42
C VAL A 694 10.90 3.94 32.84
N ARG A 695 11.44 3.10 31.96
CA ARG A 695 12.75 2.48 32.05
C ARG A 695 13.47 2.59 30.71
N VAL A 696 14.64 3.18 30.69
CA VAL A 696 15.49 3.29 29.50
C VAL A 696 16.88 2.76 29.82
N ALA A 697 17.70 2.39 28.83
CA ALA A 697 19.12 2.19 29.09
C ALA A 697 19.73 3.53 29.52
N GLU A 698 19.64 4.53 28.63
CA GLU A 698 20.14 5.90 28.76
C GLU A 698 19.20 6.86 28.03
N TRP A 699 19.35 8.17 28.24
CA TRP A 699 18.60 9.18 27.51
C TRP A 699 19.45 10.42 27.23
N PHE A 700 19.60 10.76 25.95
CA PHE A 700 20.37 11.91 25.45
C PHE A 700 19.50 12.83 24.57
N GLY A 701 18.91 13.85 25.19
CA GLY A 701 18.14 14.89 24.51
C GLY A 701 16.70 14.50 24.15
N GLY A 702 15.94 15.51 23.75
CA GLY A 702 14.48 15.46 23.72
C GLY A 702 13.87 15.84 25.07
N ALA A 703 12.57 15.64 25.22
CA ALA A 703 11.81 16.20 26.35
C ALA A 703 10.64 15.30 26.81
N ILE A 704 10.21 15.50 28.06
CA ILE A 704 8.97 14.94 28.60
C ILE A 704 8.04 16.06 29.06
N LEU A 705 6.82 16.07 28.55
CA LEU A 705 5.72 16.95 28.95
C LEU A 705 4.53 16.07 29.37
N ALA A 706 4.12 16.13 30.65
CA ALA A 706 2.99 15.35 31.17
C ALA A 706 2.39 15.87 32.50
N ASP A 707 1.12 15.53 32.74
CA ASP A 707 0.39 15.80 33.99
C ASP A 707 1.06 15.12 35.21
N THR A 708 1.44 13.84 35.10
CA THR A 708 2.17 13.14 36.18
C THR A 708 3.22 12.16 35.67
N LEU A 709 4.19 11.83 36.53
CA LEU A 709 5.25 10.86 36.26
C LEU A 709 5.50 9.95 37.46
N ARG A 710 5.01 8.71 37.42
CA ARG A 710 5.15 7.78 38.54
C ARG A 710 6.61 7.41 38.81
N THR A 711 7.35 6.94 37.81
CA THR A 711 8.77 6.60 37.97
C THR A 711 9.53 6.80 36.66
N ILE A 712 10.63 7.56 36.67
CA ILE A 712 11.65 7.51 35.61
C ILE A 712 12.90 6.82 36.13
N ARG A 713 13.48 5.95 35.30
CA ARG A 713 14.73 5.28 35.62
C ARG A 713 15.57 4.93 34.39
N THR A 714 16.83 5.35 34.38
CA THR A 714 17.85 4.78 33.49
C THR A 714 18.44 3.50 34.12
N THR A 715 18.92 2.58 33.30
CA THR A 715 19.47 1.29 33.78
C THR A 715 20.92 1.02 33.38
N GLY A 716 21.42 1.71 32.37
CA GLY A 716 22.62 1.32 31.63
C GLY A 716 22.42 0.00 30.87
N ASP A 717 23.42 -0.35 30.05
CA ASP A 717 23.57 -1.67 29.45
C ASP A 717 25.05 -2.01 29.26
N ARG A 718 25.53 -2.94 30.09
CA ARG A 718 26.92 -3.44 30.07
C ARG A 718 27.30 -4.20 28.81
N SER A 719 26.33 -4.67 28.02
CA SER A 719 26.61 -5.31 26.72
C SER A 719 26.91 -4.29 25.61
N GLN A 720 26.46 -3.04 25.79
CA GLN A 720 26.64 -1.92 24.86
C GLN A 720 27.61 -0.85 25.38
N GLY A 721 28.19 -1.03 26.57
CA GLY A 721 29.10 -0.07 27.21
C GLY A 721 28.43 1.13 27.88
N LEU A 722 27.10 1.09 28.04
CA LEU A 722 26.28 2.21 28.50
C LEU A 722 26.18 2.23 30.03
N GLU A 723 26.50 3.37 30.65
CA GLU A 723 26.62 3.50 32.12
C GLU A 723 25.26 3.75 32.80
N GLY A 724 24.33 4.39 32.09
CA GLY A 724 22.98 4.69 32.55
C GLY A 724 22.68 6.17 32.70
N ASP A 725 23.13 6.99 31.75
CA ASP A 725 23.08 8.46 31.87
C ASP A 725 21.70 9.05 31.50
N LEU A 726 21.41 10.23 32.06
CA LEU A 726 20.17 10.98 31.86
C LEU A 726 20.47 12.45 31.57
N ALA A 727 20.22 12.87 30.33
CA ALA A 727 20.34 14.26 29.86
C ALA A 727 19.06 14.66 29.12
N VAL A 728 18.14 15.32 29.83
CA VAL A 728 16.78 15.64 29.33
C VAL A 728 16.22 16.91 29.96
N ASP A 729 15.44 17.64 29.16
CA ASP A 729 14.50 18.62 29.67
C ASP A 729 13.20 17.93 30.11
N MET A 730 12.69 18.30 31.28
CA MET A 730 11.48 17.71 31.84
C MET A 730 10.58 18.81 32.40
N ARG A 731 9.44 19.05 31.74
CA ARG A 731 8.39 19.96 32.23
C ARG A 731 7.20 19.15 32.69
N LEU A 732 6.92 19.20 33.99
CA LEU A 732 5.84 18.44 34.63
C LEU A 732 4.92 19.42 35.38
N ALA A 733 3.88 19.85 34.67
CA ALA A 733 2.80 20.70 35.13
C ALA A 733 1.47 19.99 34.86
N GLY A 734 0.52 20.12 35.78
CA GLY A 734 -0.76 19.41 35.70
C GLY A 734 -1.95 20.35 35.47
N ASN A 735 -3.14 19.77 35.36
CA ASN A 735 -4.40 20.51 35.50
C ASN A 735 -4.37 21.37 36.80
N PRO A 736 -4.70 22.67 36.77
CA PRO A 736 -4.48 23.63 37.87
C PRO A 736 -5.23 23.36 39.19
N SER A 737 -5.91 22.22 39.31
CA SER A 737 -6.54 21.73 40.55
C SER A 737 -5.69 20.72 41.33
N ILE A 738 -4.65 20.11 40.75
CA ILE A 738 -3.86 19.03 41.38
C ILE A 738 -2.36 19.22 41.07
N PRO A 739 -1.51 19.55 42.08
CA PRO A 739 -0.06 19.61 41.91
C PRO A 739 0.55 18.24 41.58
N VAL A 740 1.59 18.23 40.76
CA VAL A 740 2.22 17.00 40.25
C VAL A 740 2.93 16.24 41.37
N SER A 741 3.05 14.90 41.24
CA SER A 741 3.79 14.07 42.20
C SER A 741 4.65 13.00 41.53
N ILE A 742 5.96 13.25 41.46
CA ILE A 742 6.95 12.27 40.99
C ILE A 742 7.36 11.34 42.13
N ARG A 743 7.07 10.03 42.03
CA ARG A 743 7.38 9.10 43.13
C ARG A 743 8.89 8.87 43.29
N SER A 744 9.62 8.69 42.18
CA SER A 744 11.08 8.80 42.16
C SER A 744 11.68 8.87 40.76
N ALA A 745 12.68 9.74 40.59
CA ALA A 745 13.69 9.64 39.54
C ALA A 745 14.90 8.84 40.04
N ILE A 746 15.44 7.94 39.22
CA ILE A 746 16.62 7.12 39.55
C ILE A 746 17.54 7.04 38.34
N VAL A 747 18.73 7.66 38.41
CA VAL A 747 19.74 7.58 37.37
C VAL A 747 20.78 6.54 37.75
N SER A 748 21.26 5.74 36.78
CA SER A 748 22.21 4.64 37.02
C SER A 748 23.67 5.02 36.79
N GLY A 749 23.93 5.94 35.85
CA GLY A 749 25.16 6.72 35.71
C GLY A 749 24.93 8.17 36.13
N ASP A 750 25.33 9.11 35.28
CA ASP A 750 25.34 10.56 35.49
C ASP A 750 24.02 11.25 35.08
N LEU A 751 23.70 12.36 35.76
CA LEU A 751 22.59 13.26 35.45
C LEU A 751 23.17 14.61 34.99
N HIS A 752 23.08 14.96 33.71
CA HIS A 752 23.77 16.14 33.20
C HIS A 752 23.03 16.85 32.07
N ILE A 753 23.23 18.17 31.92
CA ILE A 753 22.75 19.00 30.81
C ILE A 753 21.21 18.90 30.61
N GLY A 754 20.48 19.79 31.28
CA GLY A 754 19.03 19.95 31.06
C GLY A 754 18.35 20.78 32.15
N PHE A 755 17.07 21.10 31.92
CA PHE A 755 16.22 21.85 32.86
C PHE A 755 15.02 21.01 33.32
N TRP A 756 14.81 20.92 34.64
CA TRP A 756 13.68 20.20 35.25
C TRP A 756 12.73 21.18 35.94
N GLU A 757 11.57 21.44 35.31
CA GLU A 757 10.51 22.33 35.80
C GLU A 757 9.33 21.49 36.33
N ILE A 758 9.06 21.53 37.64
CA ILE A 758 8.04 20.65 38.26
C ILE A 758 7.09 21.43 39.17
N GLU A 759 5.81 21.51 38.78
CA GLU A 759 4.75 22.12 39.59
C GLU A 759 4.20 21.15 40.65
N GLY A 760 5.07 20.75 41.59
CA GLY A 760 4.66 19.92 42.71
C GLY A 760 5.79 19.19 43.45
N SER A 761 5.59 17.90 43.72
CA SER A 761 6.35 17.15 44.73
C SER A 761 7.15 15.99 44.15
N VAL A 762 8.37 15.78 44.67
CA VAL A 762 9.27 14.70 44.28
C VAL A 762 9.64 13.85 45.50
N GLY A 763 9.31 12.57 45.43
CA GLY A 763 9.54 11.59 46.49
C GLY A 763 11.02 11.23 46.68
N ARG A 764 11.81 11.25 45.60
CA ARG A 764 13.30 11.29 45.62
C ARG A 764 13.87 11.48 44.21
N ILE A 765 15.04 12.11 44.14
CA ILE A 765 15.98 12.05 43.02
C ILE A 765 17.20 11.26 43.52
N VAL A 766 17.62 10.23 42.78
CA VAL A 766 18.78 9.40 43.15
C VAL A 766 19.64 9.15 41.92
N VAL A 767 20.72 9.92 41.81
CA VAL A 767 21.81 9.73 40.86
C VAL A 767 22.85 8.76 41.47
N ARG A 768 23.60 8.06 40.62
CA ARG A 768 24.51 6.97 41.01
C ARG A 768 25.94 7.13 40.50
N GLY A 769 26.12 7.86 39.41
CA GLY A 769 27.29 8.69 39.16
C GLY A 769 27.05 10.10 39.74
N ASP A 770 27.41 11.11 38.97
CA ASP A 770 27.47 12.51 39.35
C ASP A 770 26.35 13.36 38.74
N THR A 771 26.20 14.60 39.20
CA THR A 771 25.23 15.57 38.66
C THR A 771 25.95 16.81 38.17
N ARG A 772 25.92 17.12 36.87
CA ARG A 772 26.74 18.20 36.28
C ARG A 772 25.94 19.08 35.33
N ASP A 773 26.07 20.41 35.44
CA ASP A 773 25.42 21.37 34.53
C ASP A 773 23.89 21.15 34.40
N MET A 774 23.22 21.05 35.55
CA MET A 774 21.76 20.84 35.67
C MET A 774 21.11 22.02 36.40
N ASP A 775 19.91 22.41 35.98
CA ASP A 775 19.03 23.29 36.75
C ASP A 775 17.70 22.58 37.04
N ILE A 776 17.26 22.64 38.30
CA ILE A 776 16.19 21.83 38.87
C ILE A 776 15.28 22.77 39.68
N ASP A 777 14.20 23.25 39.06
CA ASP A 777 13.24 24.17 39.66
C ASP A 777 11.89 23.50 39.96
N LEU A 778 11.45 23.61 41.22
CA LEU A 778 10.23 23.02 41.73
C LEU A 778 9.37 24.05 42.46
N ASN A 779 8.20 24.32 41.89
CA ASN A 779 7.11 25.00 42.57
C ASN A 779 6.40 24.05 43.57
N GLY A 780 7.18 23.47 44.48
CA GLY A 780 6.75 22.49 45.48
C GLY A 780 7.93 21.90 46.28
N SER A 781 8.12 20.58 46.32
CA SER A 781 9.01 19.96 47.33
C SER A 781 9.84 18.74 46.91
N ILE A 782 11.07 18.64 47.41
CA ILE A 782 11.96 17.49 47.27
C ILE A 782 12.10 16.76 48.62
N ASN A 783 11.69 15.50 48.69
CA ASN A 783 11.84 14.69 49.92
C ASN A 783 13.27 14.15 50.10
N LEU A 784 13.99 13.86 49.02
CA LEU A 784 15.40 13.46 49.04
C LEU A 784 16.05 13.73 47.68
N PHE A 785 17.10 14.55 47.65
CA PHE A 785 18.08 14.54 46.56
C PHE A 785 19.30 13.72 46.99
N ARG A 786 19.79 12.86 46.09
CA ARG A 786 21.06 12.15 46.26
C ARG A 786 21.84 12.09 44.95
N SER A 787 23.15 12.35 45.03
CA SER A 787 24.14 12.12 43.97
C SER A 787 25.48 11.66 44.57
N ASN A 788 26.49 11.34 43.75
CA ASN A 788 27.87 11.20 44.19
C ASN A 788 28.55 12.58 44.24
N HIS A 789 29.17 13.04 43.17
CA HIS A 789 29.64 14.42 43.03
C HIS A 789 28.55 15.28 42.40
N VAL A 790 28.43 16.53 42.83
CA VAL A 790 27.54 17.54 42.25
C VAL A 790 28.41 18.67 41.76
N GLU A 791 28.32 19.01 40.48
CA GLU A 791 29.11 20.05 39.83
C GLU A 791 28.16 21.06 39.17
N ARG A 792 28.40 22.36 39.33
CA ARG A 792 27.70 23.44 38.57
C ARG A 792 26.18 23.20 38.43
N THR A 793 25.52 22.84 39.52
CA THR A 793 24.12 22.38 39.53
C THR A 793 23.29 23.21 40.50
N ASP A 794 22.20 23.77 40.00
CA ASP A 794 21.25 24.57 40.79
C ASP A 794 20.03 23.72 41.19
N ILE A 795 19.55 23.92 42.41
CA ILE A 795 18.35 23.25 42.95
C ILE A 795 17.47 24.29 43.65
N ILE A 796 16.36 24.61 43.02
CA ILE A 796 15.36 25.58 43.47
C ILE A 796 14.09 24.81 43.87
N ALA A 797 13.59 24.97 45.10
CA ALA A 797 12.34 24.31 45.54
C ALA A 797 11.66 25.00 46.73
N MET A 798 10.35 24.92 46.93
CA MET A 798 9.72 25.46 48.15
C MET A 798 10.14 24.72 49.44
N GLU A 799 10.24 23.38 49.43
CA GLU A 799 10.77 22.59 50.58
C GLU A 799 11.76 21.51 50.10
N ILE A 800 12.96 21.46 50.67
CA ILE A 800 13.93 20.38 50.51
C ILE A 800 14.17 19.68 51.86
N ARG A 801 13.69 18.44 52.01
CA ARG A 801 13.83 17.70 53.28
C ARG A 801 15.23 17.14 53.48
N GLN A 802 15.85 16.59 52.45
CA GLN A 802 17.22 16.13 52.56
C GLN A 802 18.01 16.20 51.25
N ILE A 803 19.23 16.72 51.34
CA ILE A 803 20.28 16.54 50.34
C ILE A 803 21.34 15.59 50.90
N ARG A 804 21.81 14.66 50.08
CA ARG A 804 22.99 13.82 50.35
C ARG A 804 23.89 13.77 49.11
N ALA A 805 25.07 14.38 49.16
CA ALA A 805 26.09 14.18 48.14
C ALA A 805 27.36 13.59 48.78
N THR A 806 28.19 12.96 47.97
CA THR A 806 29.54 12.58 48.35
C THR A 806 30.46 13.81 48.34
N GLN A 807 30.36 14.70 47.34
CA GLN A 807 31.07 15.98 47.22
C GLN A 807 30.21 16.99 46.42
N TRP A 808 30.44 18.30 46.58
CA TRP A 808 29.66 19.35 45.89
C TRP A 808 30.55 20.54 45.49
N GLU A 809 30.50 20.96 44.22
CA GLU A 809 31.38 21.99 43.62
C GLU A 809 30.66 22.88 42.59
N GLY A 810 30.27 24.08 43.02
CA GLY A 810 29.50 25.07 42.24
C GLY A 810 27.99 24.94 42.42
N GLY A 811 27.26 25.91 41.89
CA GLY A 811 25.80 25.97 41.93
C GLY A 811 25.18 26.41 43.26
N LEU A 812 23.85 26.54 43.25
CA LEU A 812 23.01 27.18 44.26
C LEU A 812 21.90 26.22 44.77
N ILE A 813 21.76 26.11 46.08
CA ILE A 813 20.60 25.50 46.73
C ILE A 813 19.67 26.62 47.23
N GLN A 814 18.54 26.85 46.56
CA GLN A 814 17.56 27.87 46.93
C GLN A 814 16.23 27.26 47.39
N THR A 815 15.83 27.48 48.65
CA THR A 815 14.55 26.91 49.13
C THR A 815 13.94 27.59 50.34
N ASN A 816 12.60 27.66 50.44
CA ASN A 816 11.96 28.21 51.63
C ASN A 816 12.25 27.36 52.89
N VAL A 817 12.54 26.06 52.76
CA VAL A 817 12.87 25.16 53.88
C VAL A 817 13.88 24.10 53.47
N LEU A 818 15.15 24.19 53.89
CA LEU A 818 16.12 23.09 53.79
C LEU A 818 16.29 22.38 55.15
N GLN A 819 15.71 21.19 55.35
CA GLN A 819 15.79 20.54 56.67
C GLN A 819 17.17 19.92 56.97
N ARG A 820 17.85 19.32 55.97
CA ARG A 820 19.22 18.79 56.15
C ARG A 820 20.06 18.65 54.87
N LEU A 821 21.28 19.20 54.89
CA LEU A 821 22.35 18.93 53.94
C LEU A 821 23.39 17.99 54.56
N ASN A 822 23.86 17.00 53.80
CA ASN A 822 24.86 16.01 54.24
C ASN A 822 25.88 15.80 53.11
N ILE A 823 27.14 16.15 53.33
CA ILE A 823 28.23 15.89 52.38
C ILE A 823 29.16 14.83 52.97
N THR A 824 29.19 13.64 52.37
CA THR A 824 29.59 12.42 53.07
C THR A 824 30.98 11.89 52.75
N GLY A 825 31.61 12.30 51.64
CA GLY A 825 32.91 11.82 51.15
C GLY A 825 32.97 10.31 50.82
N ASP A 826 33.84 9.93 49.90
CA ASP A 826 34.20 8.52 49.68
C ASP A 826 35.67 8.40 49.25
N ASN A 827 36.50 7.96 50.21
CA ASN A 827 37.91 7.66 50.01
C ASN A 827 38.18 6.65 48.88
N ARG A 828 37.20 5.84 48.45
CA ARG A 828 37.33 4.89 47.33
C ARG A 828 37.19 5.56 45.96
N ALA A 829 36.38 6.61 45.88
CA ALA A 829 36.18 7.40 44.66
C ALA A 829 37.14 8.59 44.56
N GLY A 830 38.02 8.79 45.56
CA GLY A 830 38.88 9.98 45.67
C GLY A 830 38.15 11.25 46.14
N LEU A 831 36.82 11.18 46.33
CA LEU A 831 35.97 12.30 46.72
C LEU A 831 36.16 12.63 48.20
N ALA A 832 36.79 13.76 48.50
CA ALA A 832 37.18 14.15 49.87
C ALA A 832 35.96 14.37 50.78
N GLY A 833 34.85 14.87 50.23
CA GLY A 833 33.71 15.36 50.98
C GLY A 833 33.73 16.88 51.23
N ASP A 834 34.31 17.63 50.30
CA ASP A 834 34.24 19.08 50.22
C ASP A 834 32.83 19.56 49.82
N PHE A 835 32.46 20.76 50.28
CA PHE A 835 31.35 21.55 49.75
C PHE A 835 31.86 22.92 49.30
N ARG A 836 31.54 23.28 48.05
CA ARG A 836 31.71 24.62 47.49
C ARG A 836 30.44 24.96 46.72
N GLY A 837 29.69 25.97 47.16
CA GLY A 837 28.41 26.33 46.56
C GLY A 837 27.59 27.23 47.47
N ASP A 838 26.51 27.79 46.97
CA ASP A 838 25.69 28.72 47.73
C ASP A 838 24.42 28.04 48.28
N ILE A 839 23.96 28.51 49.44
CA ILE A 839 22.72 28.06 50.08
C ILE A 839 21.91 29.30 50.45
N ASN A 840 20.78 29.50 49.81
CA ASN A 840 19.80 30.53 50.16
C ASN A 840 18.54 29.87 50.71
N THR A 841 18.18 30.12 51.96
CA THR A 841 16.95 29.55 52.52
C THR A 841 16.20 30.46 53.47
N LEU A 842 14.87 30.28 53.55
CA LEU A 842 14.02 31.07 54.43
C LEU A 842 13.77 30.42 55.80
N ARG A 843 14.17 29.16 56.04
CA ARG A 843 13.93 28.43 57.30
C ARG A 843 15.05 27.47 57.69
N THR A 844 14.93 26.94 58.91
CA THR A 844 16.01 26.35 59.72
C THR A 844 16.75 25.14 59.11
N VAL A 845 18.05 25.32 58.90
CA VAL A 845 18.97 24.32 58.32
C VAL A 845 19.79 23.55 59.36
N ARG A 846 20.08 22.30 59.03
CA ARG A 846 21.27 21.56 59.52
C ARG A 846 22.19 21.18 58.34
N VAL A 847 23.44 21.62 58.38
CA VAL A 847 24.52 21.19 57.48
C VAL A 847 25.49 20.28 58.22
N ASP A 848 25.81 19.12 57.65
CA ASP A 848 26.89 18.23 58.09
C ASP A 848 27.83 17.93 56.89
N ILE A 849 29.06 18.45 56.90
CA ILE A 849 30.08 18.30 55.83
C ILE A 849 31.29 17.52 56.36
N ARG A 850 31.78 16.55 55.57
CA ARG A 850 32.88 15.66 56.00
C ARG A 850 34.27 16.28 55.89
N ASN A 851 34.58 17.00 54.81
CA ASN A 851 35.87 17.68 54.67
C ASN A 851 35.67 19.19 54.77
N ASP A 852 36.08 19.98 53.78
CA ASP A 852 36.10 21.44 53.88
C ASP A 852 34.82 22.09 53.35
N LEU A 853 34.50 23.26 53.89
CA LEU A 853 33.53 24.20 53.34
C LEU A 853 34.32 25.36 52.73
N ARG A 854 34.32 25.52 51.41
CA ARG A 854 35.16 26.52 50.73
C ARG A 854 34.37 27.42 49.79
N ASP A 855 34.75 28.68 49.70
CA ASP A 855 34.30 29.60 48.64
C ASP A 855 32.75 29.69 48.53
N SER A 856 32.05 29.62 49.68
CA SER A 856 30.59 29.38 49.77
C SER A 856 29.84 30.45 50.56
N THR A 857 28.59 30.74 50.17
CA THR A 857 27.68 31.65 50.88
C THR A 857 26.46 30.89 51.40
N ILE A 858 26.38 30.73 52.73
CA ILE A 858 25.21 30.13 53.42
C ILE A 858 24.40 31.26 54.05
N THR A 859 23.20 31.52 53.54
CA THR A 859 22.29 32.56 54.04
C THR A 859 20.94 31.98 54.47
N VAL A 860 20.56 32.25 55.73
CA VAL A 860 19.23 31.98 56.29
C VAL A 860 18.49 33.32 56.46
N ASN A 861 17.51 33.56 55.59
CA ASN A 861 16.70 34.79 55.47
C ASN A 861 15.35 34.68 56.22
N GLU A 862 14.64 35.80 56.40
CA GLU A 862 13.28 35.82 56.98
C GLU A 862 12.25 35.22 55.99
N PHE A 863 11.29 34.44 56.51
CA PHE A 863 10.24 33.80 55.69
C PHE A 863 9.08 34.76 55.36
N THR A 864 8.72 35.59 56.33
CA THR A 864 7.77 36.71 56.20
C THR A 864 8.24 37.82 57.13
N PHE A 865 7.87 39.08 56.85
CA PHE A 865 8.34 40.23 57.62
C PHE A 865 8.07 40.08 59.13
N GLY A 866 9.14 39.86 59.92
CA GLY A 866 9.07 39.61 61.36
C GLY A 866 9.10 38.13 61.79
N GLU A 867 8.97 37.16 60.87
CA GLU A 867 9.32 35.76 61.15
C GLU A 867 10.84 35.54 60.99
N ARG A 868 11.49 35.31 62.13
CA ARG A 868 12.94 35.14 62.22
C ARG A 868 13.38 33.70 62.06
N SER A 869 14.39 33.49 61.22
CA SER A 869 14.92 32.17 60.89
C SER A 869 16.36 31.99 61.36
N SER A 870 16.69 30.75 61.71
CA SER A 870 17.91 30.41 62.44
C SER A 870 18.63 29.22 61.82
N LEU A 871 19.96 29.28 61.73
CA LEU A 871 20.78 28.13 61.33
C LEU A 871 20.95 27.21 62.55
N VAL A 872 20.37 26.00 62.54
CA VAL A 872 20.40 25.11 63.72
C VAL A 872 21.81 24.57 63.97
N ALA A 873 22.48 24.08 62.94
CA ALA A 873 23.87 23.63 63.04
C ALA A 873 24.60 23.62 61.69
N LEU A 874 25.88 23.98 61.73
CA LEU A 874 26.85 23.77 60.67
C LEU A 874 28.01 22.96 61.28
N ASN A 875 28.10 21.68 60.95
CA ASN A 875 29.21 20.81 61.35
C ASN A 875 30.08 20.55 60.12
N VAL A 876 31.37 20.85 60.23
CA VAL A 876 32.38 20.66 59.18
C VAL A 876 33.53 19.88 59.83
N THR A 877 33.92 18.71 59.34
CA THR A 877 35.06 17.98 59.93
C THR A 877 36.43 18.33 59.35
N GLY A 878 36.48 19.14 58.28
CA GLY A 878 37.65 19.89 57.84
C GLY A 878 37.64 21.35 58.31
N VAL A 879 37.96 22.26 57.40
CA VAL A 879 38.13 23.71 57.60
C VAL A 879 37.05 24.48 56.84
N ILE A 880 36.62 25.62 57.37
CA ILE A 880 35.78 26.60 56.65
C ILE A 880 36.70 27.68 56.06
N ILE A 881 36.67 27.90 54.75
CA ILE A 881 37.63 28.75 54.01
C ILE A 881 36.86 29.72 53.10
N ASN A 882 37.27 31.00 53.05
CA ASN A 882 36.75 32.04 52.14
C ASN A 882 35.21 32.25 52.18
N SER A 883 34.52 31.69 53.17
CA SER A 883 33.06 31.51 53.12
C SER A 883 32.32 32.56 53.94
N THR A 884 31.03 32.79 53.63
CA THR A 884 30.14 33.67 54.41
C THR A 884 28.95 32.88 54.93
N ILE A 885 28.73 32.91 56.25
CA ILE A 885 27.60 32.28 56.92
C ILE A 885 26.76 33.37 57.58
N ARG A 886 25.52 33.55 57.14
CA ARG A 886 24.59 34.58 57.61
C ARG A 886 23.25 33.99 58.03
N ALA A 887 22.71 34.46 59.16
CA ALA A 887 21.34 34.20 59.58
C ALA A 887 20.67 35.51 60.06
N THR A 888 19.37 35.67 59.82
CA THR A 888 18.60 36.86 60.26
C THR A 888 18.31 36.89 61.76
N ASP A 889 18.37 35.76 62.47
CA ASP A 889 18.33 35.73 63.94
C ASP A 889 19.48 34.93 64.57
N THR A 890 19.30 33.63 64.80
CA THR A 890 20.22 32.85 65.64
C THR A 890 20.99 31.80 64.83
N ILE A 891 22.27 31.61 65.18
CA ILE A 891 23.06 30.44 64.76
C ILE A 891 23.24 29.55 66.00
N GLY A 892 22.70 28.32 65.96
CA GLY A 892 22.78 27.36 67.05
C GLY A 892 24.21 26.92 67.33
N SER A 893 24.80 26.10 66.45
CA SER A 893 26.20 25.71 66.58
C SER A 893 26.97 25.67 65.27
N ILE A 894 28.13 26.33 65.21
CA ILE A 894 29.17 26.00 64.23
C ILE A 894 30.22 25.12 64.90
N ILE A 895 30.55 23.98 64.31
CA ILE A 895 31.60 23.07 64.78
C ILE A 895 32.53 22.76 63.61
N THR A 896 33.80 23.12 63.73
CA THR A 896 34.80 22.95 62.67
C THR A 896 36.17 22.51 63.24
N ASN A 897 37.08 21.99 62.41
CA ASN A 897 38.49 21.91 62.78
C ASN A 897 39.23 23.24 62.51
N GLY A 898 38.77 24.08 61.59
CA GLY A 898 39.37 25.39 61.31
C GLY A 898 38.44 26.40 60.62
N MET A 899 38.83 27.68 60.62
CA MET A 899 38.09 28.78 59.98
C MET A 899 39.07 29.86 59.47
N VAL A 900 39.10 30.10 58.16
CA VAL A 900 40.07 30.95 57.46
C VAL A 900 39.34 31.90 56.50
N ASN A 901 39.66 33.21 56.50
CA ASN A 901 39.03 34.25 55.65
C ASN A 901 37.49 34.19 55.63
N THR A 902 36.88 33.79 56.76
CA THR A 902 35.46 33.42 56.83
C THR A 902 34.66 34.44 57.64
N ARG A 903 33.45 34.76 57.17
CA ARG A 903 32.54 35.72 57.81
C ARG A 903 31.36 34.99 58.42
N VAL A 904 31.06 35.24 59.69
CA VAL A 904 29.91 34.65 60.39
C VAL A 904 29.07 35.77 61.00
N PHE A 905 27.79 35.81 60.62
CA PHE A 905 26.91 36.94 60.86
C PHE A 905 25.53 36.46 61.35
N ALA A 906 25.15 36.83 62.58
CA ALA A 906 23.83 36.50 63.12
C ALA A 906 23.11 37.76 63.60
N ASN A 907 22.02 38.10 62.91
CA ASN A 907 21.25 39.35 63.04
C ASN A 907 22.09 40.63 62.83
N VAL A 908 22.58 40.83 61.61
CA VAL A 908 23.34 42.03 61.19
C VAL A 908 22.81 42.56 59.85
N ASN A 909 23.06 43.83 59.55
CA ASN A 909 22.70 44.41 58.25
C ASN A 909 23.32 43.62 57.10
N GLN A 910 22.53 43.33 56.05
CA GLN A 910 22.94 42.48 54.92
C GLN A 910 24.22 42.98 54.21
N ASN A 911 24.45 44.30 54.20
CA ASN A 911 25.63 44.91 53.57
C ASN A 911 26.90 44.91 54.46
N LEU A 912 26.86 44.31 55.65
CA LEU A 912 28.05 44.20 56.51
C LEU A 912 29.02 43.16 55.94
N THR A 913 30.28 43.56 55.72
CA THR A 913 31.35 42.72 55.14
C THR A 913 32.55 42.50 56.06
N GLY A 914 32.55 43.12 57.25
CA GLY A 914 33.60 43.04 58.26
C GLY A 914 33.08 43.41 59.66
N PHE A 915 33.92 44.01 60.50
CA PHE A 915 33.49 44.53 61.80
C PHE A 915 32.51 45.70 61.67
N PRO A 916 31.53 45.85 62.58
CA PRO A 916 30.58 46.96 62.55
C PRO A 916 31.24 48.31 62.81
N THR A 917 30.76 49.34 62.10
CA THR A 917 31.12 50.76 62.22
C THR A 917 30.01 51.61 62.83
N SER A 918 28.79 51.06 62.99
CA SER A 918 27.77 51.59 63.92
C SER A 918 27.09 50.47 64.71
N THR A 919 26.59 50.76 65.92
CA THR A 919 25.78 49.80 66.71
C THR A 919 24.51 49.37 65.96
N ALA A 920 23.95 50.25 65.13
CA ALA A 920 22.79 50.01 64.28
C ALA A 920 23.04 49.05 63.10
N GLN A 921 24.26 48.51 62.93
CA GLN A 921 24.55 47.44 61.98
C GLN A 921 24.34 46.03 62.55
N VAL A 922 24.04 45.91 63.85
CA VAL A 922 23.78 44.65 64.55
C VAL A 922 22.54 44.83 65.42
N GLY A 923 21.47 44.08 65.12
CA GLY A 923 20.18 44.25 65.78
C GLY A 923 20.23 43.86 67.27
N ASP A 924 19.20 44.27 68.03
CA ASP A 924 19.19 44.10 69.50
C ASP A 924 18.86 42.65 69.96
N PHE A 925 18.77 41.70 69.03
CA PHE A 925 18.41 40.29 69.21
C PHE A 925 19.29 39.39 68.33
N GLY A 926 18.97 38.10 68.20
CA GLY A 926 19.84 37.11 67.58
C GLY A 926 21.05 36.76 68.46
N ALA A 927 21.59 35.56 68.25
CA ALA A 927 22.77 35.08 68.97
C ALA A 927 23.53 34.03 68.16
N ILE A 928 24.79 33.80 68.52
CA ILE A 928 25.51 32.59 68.10
C ILE A 928 25.69 31.72 69.35
N GLN A 929 24.89 30.68 69.53
CA GLN A 929 24.83 29.95 70.82
C GLN A 929 26.13 29.17 71.09
N ARG A 930 26.78 28.63 70.04
CA ARG A 930 28.07 27.97 70.14
C ARG A 930 28.93 28.12 68.88
N ILE A 931 30.23 28.37 69.07
CA ILE A 931 31.25 28.01 68.08
C ILE A 931 32.32 27.14 68.75
N LEU A 932 32.64 26.00 68.15
CA LEU A 932 33.76 25.14 68.52
C LEU A 932 34.67 24.95 67.30
N ILE A 933 35.88 25.51 67.38
CA ILE A 933 36.98 25.26 66.44
C ILE A 933 37.97 24.36 67.16
N ARG A 934 38.11 23.12 66.72
CA ARG A 934 38.93 22.10 67.40
C ARG A 934 40.44 22.28 67.16
N GLY A 935 40.81 22.79 65.99
CA GLY A 935 42.18 22.74 65.48
C GLY A 935 42.54 21.37 64.90
N PRO A 936 43.50 21.32 63.94
CA PRO A 936 44.04 20.06 63.43
C PRO A 936 44.79 19.30 64.54
N ARG A 937 44.57 17.98 64.63
CA ARG A 937 45.21 17.14 65.66
C ARG A 937 46.72 17.03 65.41
N GLY A 938 47.52 17.51 66.36
CA GLY A 938 48.98 17.35 66.35
C GLY A 938 49.75 18.30 65.43
N VAL A 939 49.07 19.24 64.75
CA VAL A 939 49.70 20.22 63.86
C VAL A 939 49.78 21.58 64.56
N ALA A 940 50.87 22.32 64.35
CA ALA A 940 51.13 23.59 65.02
C ALA A 940 50.48 24.81 64.35
N THR A 941 49.90 24.65 63.15
CA THR A 941 49.23 25.70 62.37
C THR A 941 48.05 26.30 63.15
N PRO A 942 47.73 27.58 62.93
CA PRO A 942 46.50 28.13 63.46
C PRO A 942 45.25 27.50 62.82
N ALA A 943 44.11 27.75 63.45
CA ALA A 943 42.81 27.21 63.12
C ALA A 943 41.72 28.31 63.06
N PHE A 944 42.07 29.56 63.37
CA PHE A 944 41.20 30.72 63.24
C PHE A 944 42.01 31.92 62.74
N GLU A 945 41.80 32.30 61.48
CA GLU A 945 42.66 33.25 60.73
C GLU A 945 41.82 34.16 59.82
N SER A 946 42.09 35.48 59.80
CA SER A 946 41.39 36.50 58.98
C SER A 946 39.85 36.39 58.95
N SER A 947 39.27 35.82 60.02
CA SER A 947 37.86 35.46 60.08
C SER A 947 37.12 36.37 61.06
N ILE A 948 35.91 36.78 60.71
CA ILE A 948 35.15 37.81 61.43
C ILE A 948 33.80 37.22 61.86
N ILE A 949 33.50 37.29 63.15
CA ILE A 949 32.26 36.76 63.74
C ILE A 949 31.54 37.91 64.46
N VAL A 950 30.34 38.24 64.00
CA VAL A 950 29.53 39.35 64.55
C VAL A 950 28.11 38.88 64.87
N SER A 951 27.66 39.17 66.09
CA SER A 951 26.27 39.04 66.52
C SER A 951 26.02 39.87 67.78
N ASN A 952 24.77 40.10 68.14
CA ASN A 952 24.42 40.78 69.39
C ASN A 952 24.97 40.06 70.63
N THR A 953 24.79 38.74 70.71
CA THR A 953 25.28 37.90 71.82
C THR A 953 26.00 36.66 71.30
N LEU A 954 27.20 36.41 71.81
CA LEU A 954 27.97 35.19 71.56
C LEU A 954 27.87 34.28 72.80
N GLY A 955 27.50 33.02 72.59
CA GLY A 955 27.29 32.04 73.65
C GLY A 955 28.59 31.40 74.13
N ARG A 956 28.81 30.12 73.80
CA ARG A 956 30.03 29.38 74.15
C ARG A 956 31.00 29.31 72.97
N PHE A 957 32.09 30.03 73.07
CA PHE A 957 33.12 30.15 72.04
C PHE A 957 34.41 29.45 72.49
N GLU A 958 34.76 28.42 71.73
CA GLU A 958 35.91 27.54 71.98
C GLU A 958 36.75 27.55 70.70
N LEU A 959 37.66 28.51 70.59
CA LEU A 959 38.61 28.59 69.49
C LEU A 959 39.87 27.77 69.87
N SER A 960 40.53 27.17 68.88
CA SER A 960 41.81 26.49 69.08
C SER A 960 42.95 27.51 68.94
N ARG A 961 44.03 27.15 68.23
CA ARG A 961 45.08 28.09 67.83
C ARG A 961 44.47 29.24 67.00
N VAL A 962 44.58 30.46 67.48
CA VAL A 962 44.26 31.69 66.75
C VAL A 962 45.53 32.17 66.04
N GLY A 963 45.42 32.56 64.77
CA GLY A 963 46.51 33.21 64.04
C GLY A 963 46.80 34.58 64.65
N ILE A 964 48.06 34.99 64.69
CA ILE A 964 48.46 36.25 65.35
C ILE A 964 48.91 37.28 64.30
N ASP A 965 49.87 36.94 63.46
CA ASP A 965 50.35 37.76 62.37
C ASP A 965 49.65 37.32 61.06
N ASN A 966 48.79 38.18 60.49
CA ASN A 966 48.10 37.87 59.23
C ASN A 966 48.06 39.05 58.25
N THR A 967 49.15 39.82 58.24
CA THR A 967 49.44 40.89 57.28
C THR A 967 48.55 42.14 57.34
N GLY A 968 47.92 42.42 58.49
CA GLY A 968 47.48 43.80 58.82
C GLY A 968 45.99 44.11 58.65
N ALA A 969 45.12 43.11 58.49
CA ALA A 969 43.67 43.28 58.42
C ALA A 969 42.99 42.79 59.72
N PRO A 970 42.38 43.67 60.53
CA PRO A 970 41.75 43.27 61.79
C PRO A 970 40.67 42.20 61.64
N PHE A 971 40.78 41.12 62.42
CA PHE A 971 39.81 40.03 62.43
C PHE A 971 39.48 39.57 63.86
N GLY A 972 38.51 38.66 64.03
CA GLY A 972 38.09 38.18 65.34
C GLY A 972 36.60 38.34 65.62
N LEU A 973 36.26 38.77 66.84
CA LEU A 973 34.91 38.73 67.39
C LEU A 973 34.36 40.14 67.67
N ALA A 974 33.08 40.41 67.36
CA ALA A 974 32.40 41.62 67.83
C ALA A 974 30.98 41.31 68.31
N ALA A 975 30.66 41.79 69.52
CA ALA A 975 29.35 41.56 70.14
C ALA A 975 29.00 42.63 71.19
N ARG A 976 27.76 42.61 71.70
CA ARG A 976 27.42 43.32 72.93
C ARG A 976 27.86 42.51 74.16
N ASN A 977 27.58 41.20 74.15
CA ASN A 977 27.92 40.26 75.24
C ASN A 977 28.56 38.97 74.71
N ILE A 978 29.48 38.37 75.49
CA ILE A 978 30.07 37.05 75.23
C ILE A 978 30.02 36.19 76.50
N ASN A 979 29.21 35.12 76.50
CA ASN A 979 28.92 34.34 77.71
C ASN A 979 30.09 33.46 78.15
N GLN A 980 30.82 32.87 77.20
CA GLN A 980 32.09 32.17 77.44
C GLN A 980 32.98 32.28 76.20
N LEU A 981 34.24 32.64 76.39
CA LEU A 981 35.26 32.67 75.34
C LEU A 981 36.51 31.94 75.82
N SER A 982 37.07 31.06 75.00
CA SER A 982 38.37 30.44 75.22
C SER A 982 39.11 30.30 73.90
N TYR A 983 40.43 30.55 73.91
CA TYR A 983 41.29 30.50 72.73
C TYR A 983 42.76 30.29 73.11
N LEU A 984 43.57 29.84 72.16
CA LEU A 984 45.01 29.64 72.30
C LEU A 984 45.74 30.58 71.33
N ALA A 985 46.47 31.59 71.81
CA ALA A 985 47.21 32.54 70.96
C ALA A 985 48.64 32.73 71.49
N GLY A 986 49.63 32.86 70.61
CA GLY A 986 51.05 32.94 71.00
C GLY A 986 51.63 31.68 71.70
N GLY A 987 50.81 30.64 71.90
CA GLY A 987 51.12 29.48 72.76
C GLY A 987 50.48 29.54 74.15
N GLU A 988 49.88 30.67 74.54
CA GLU A 988 49.17 30.85 75.81
C GLU A 988 47.67 30.58 75.70
N SER A 989 47.11 29.94 76.72
CA SER A 989 45.69 29.57 76.78
C SER A 989 44.90 30.62 77.56
N TYR A 990 43.92 31.26 76.91
CA TYR A 990 43.06 32.27 77.53
C TYR A 990 41.63 31.74 77.68
N SER A 991 40.96 32.07 78.78
CA SER A 991 39.60 31.59 79.08
C SER A 991 38.83 32.57 79.96
N PHE A 992 37.65 32.98 79.49
CA PHE A 992 36.79 34.00 80.07
C PHE A 992 35.34 33.50 80.17
N ARG A 993 34.60 34.04 81.13
CA ARG A 993 33.15 33.85 81.30
C ARG A 993 32.51 35.21 81.57
N LEU A 994 31.32 35.42 81.00
CA LEU A 994 30.49 36.62 81.18
C LEU A 994 31.26 37.92 80.90
N LEU A 995 31.67 38.09 79.64
CA LEU A 995 32.20 39.35 79.12
C LEU A 995 31.05 40.25 78.67
N THR A 996 30.89 41.39 79.33
CA THR A 996 30.02 42.50 78.97
C THR A 996 30.89 43.75 78.75
N PRO A 997 30.36 44.89 78.28
CA PRO A 997 31.14 46.13 78.11
C PRO A 997 31.69 46.72 79.43
N SER A 998 31.36 46.15 80.59
CA SER A 998 31.87 46.51 81.91
C SER A 998 32.66 45.40 82.61
N SER A 999 32.87 44.24 81.96
CA SER A 999 33.77 43.20 82.46
C SER A 999 35.24 43.61 82.29
N PRO A 1000 36.17 43.10 83.11
CA PRO A 1000 37.60 43.30 82.88
C PRO A 1000 37.98 42.78 81.49
N ALA A 1001 38.78 43.55 80.77
CA ALA A 1001 39.11 43.25 79.38
C ALA A 1001 39.87 41.92 79.23
N PRO A 1002 39.65 41.17 78.12
CA PRO A 1002 40.64 40.18 77.68
C PRO A 1002 41.99 40.87 77.40
N PRO A 1003 43.12 40.15 77.34
CA PRO A 1003 44.42 40.76 77.08
C PRO A 1003 44.39 41.55 75.76
N PRO A 1004 45.04 42.73 75.71
CA PRO A 1004 44.96 43.63 74.57
C PRO A 1004 45.47 42.95 73.31
N THR A 1005 44.77 43.21 72.20
CA THR A 1005 44.99 42.72 70.83
C THR A 1005 46.29 41.95 70.58
N VAL A 1006 46.20 40.63 70.41
CA VAL A 1006 47.34 39.81 69.98
C VAL A 1006 47.53 40.00 68.47
N GLN A 1007 48.32 41.03 68.10
CA GLN A 1007 48.53 41.47 66.72
C GLN A 1007 47.19 41.76 66.00
N ASP A 1008 46.85 41.06 64.92
CA ASP A 1008 45.68 41.37 64.08
C ASP A 1008 44.34 40.89 64.69
N PHE A 1009 44.37 40.07 65.76
CA PHE A 1009 43.17 39.50 66.39
C PHE A 1009 42.53 40.43 67.44
N GLN A 1010 41.23 40.68 67.30
CA GLN A 1010 40.44 41.61 68.12
C GLN A 1010 39.18 40.97 68.71
N VAL A 1011 38.80 41.39 69.92
CA VAL A 1011 37.53 41.04 70.59
C VAL A 1011 36.83 42.33 71.02
N ARG A 1012 35.85 42.79 70.22
CA ARG A 1012 35.12 44.05 70.44
C ARG A 1012 33.85 43.82 71.24
N LEU A 1013 33.83 44.29 72.49
CA LEU A 1013 32.63 44.32 73.34
C LEU A 1013 31.85 45.64 73.11
N GLY A 1014 30.53 45.60 73.26
CA GLY A 1014 29.67 46.76 72.96
C GLY A 1014 29.62 47.16 71.47
N LEU A 1015 30.06 46.28 70.56
CA LEU A 1015 30.15 46.46 69.09
C LEU A 1015 31.11 47.55 68.59
N LEU A 1016 31.10 48.74 69.21
CA LEU A 1016 31.86 49.92 68.79
C LEU A 1016 33.04 50.29 69.69
N ALA A 1017 33.44 49.42 70.63
CA ALA A 1017 34.60 49.71 71.44
C ALA A 1017 35.83 50.02 70.55
N PRO A 1018 36.55 51.13 70.79
CA PRO A 1018 37.90 51.27 70.26
C PRO A 1018 38.77 50.12 70.78
N PRO A 1019 39.90 49.79 70.12
CA PRO A 1019 40.83 48.80 70.66
C PRO A 1019 41.25 49.18 72.09
N ALA A 1020 41.19 48.19 72.98
CA ALA A 1020 41.51 48.28 74.40
C ALA A 1020 42.55 47.20 74.75
#